data_AF-A0A960RYX9-F1
#
_entry.id   AF-A0A960RYX9-F1
#
_cell.length_a   1.000
_cell.length_b   1.000
_cell.length_c   1.000
_cell.angle_alpha   90.00
_cell.angle_beta   90.00
_cell.angle_gamma   90.00
#
_symmetry.space_group_name_H-M   'P 1'
#
loop_
_entity.id
_entity.type
_entity.pdbx_description
1 polymer ?
#
loop_
_entity_poly.entity_id
_entity_poly.type
_entity_poly.pdbx_seq_one_letter_code
_entity_poly.pdbx_strand_id
1 'polypeptide(L)'
;MEKGLKRFQARFPEDFKHLKEPPGLWRAVENPIGGEVDLVSQNDKLPHSLFGKINISSQLRHWLTLLPLTQVEVLVVYGLGLGYPYQALKPWLKAFSHRKVIFLEDDMDVLYEFLKREACLELLDDLQAEIRVIPKEDALQELYFKNLAQRFLYHRFFFTGIPSYQREKGGEFQLFKYFFEQSHYFLLVSVGEVLGYAKDFYQNFWGNLHKISESKLFSKLKDAFKGVPAIVVGAGPSLGKQIPLLKKLQDKALIISGGTATNVLNANGISPHLHLALDPFEPSFSRALASTSFETPVIYKLRYNRQAFEVTFGPLIYLNAGFRYSGEKWLEEILGIEHLDIELGSNVVNASCALSGVLGCNPVVTVGVDLAYTEDASYGPGIKPHALTPDQFKSRVPEEEMIYRSDVYGKPVKTLMKWVTESLWYSGFKKTYPDLEFVNATEGGIGFPGIENVSFETVTKPWKKPSFDIRAHLETKLKNASMPVSDGQLEEAMEMLLKSLQSMNETFKVLYDTDKALFLEHNPHSEALEELLKTFQDEPAWKAVVEEFSRTYQDFIETLDESDQETSPAAKNLPGKAQFLWNVVRLQEQLIERNLKIFPEEAFENAPPPKLPKKGELYHGTLEFYWPAGALRRKLDLKEGKRDGKDQFWNRAGQLIMEATYKNDLPVGVASGYTDGGRLHKEVIYDDKGEVLEVKTYNLSGELIPEKKSYHEALGEQADNLGISLESMYRTLQSAAKAMPKKDTQIDKEIKSLSDEIKHLKSLSQKLQTLHKGAAGEIATGDLKEMKQDVDNAVNQMKALSKEIEFQVKDVRKKLRE
;
A
#
# COMPACT_ATOMS: atom_id res chain seq x y z
N MET A 1 -30.50 -28.24 -19.76
CA MET A 1 -30.03 -28.49 -18.38
C MET A 1 -28.95 -29.56 -18.29
N GLU A 2 -29.26 -30.87 -18.47
CA GLU A 2 -28.25 -31.94 -18.31
C GLU A 2 -26.99 -31.72 -19.18
N LYS A 3 -27.18 -31.33 -20.45
CA LYS A 3 -26.08 -30.95 -21.35
C LYS A 3 -25.24 -29.78 -20.80
N GLY A 4 -25.91 -28.74 -20.28
CA GLY A 4 -25.26 -27.56 -19.69
C GLY A 4 -24.45 -27.91 -18.45
N LEU A 5 -25.02 -28.70 -17.53
CA LEU A 5 -24.32 -29.17 -16.33
C LEU A 5 -23.09 -30.02 -16.66
N LYS A 6 -23.21 -30.98 -17.59
CA LYS A 6 -22.06 -31.79 -18.04
C LYS A 6 -20.95 -30.92 -18.64
N ARG A 7 -21.31 -29.92 -19.44
CA ARG A 7 -20.33 -29.02 -20.06
C ARG A 7 -19.68 -28.09 -19.06
N PHE A 8 -20.46 -27.55 -18.12
CA PHE A 8 -19.97 -26.75 -17.00
C PHE A 8 -19.02 -27.54 -16.11
N GLN A 9 -19.37 -28.77 -15.72
CA GLN A 9 -18.50 -29.66 -14.94
C GLN A 9 -17.18 -29.96 -15.65
N ALA A 10 -17.22 -30.22 -16.95
CA ALA A 10 -16.03 -30.50 -17.75
C ALA A 10 -15.12 -29.28 -17.90
N ARG A 11 -15.70 -28.07 -17.96
CA ARG A 11 -14.95 -26.83 -18.20
C ARG A 11 -14.47 -26.15 -16.90
N PHE A 12 -15.27 -26.22 -15.84
CA PHE A 12 -15.05 -25.55 -14.55
C PHE A 12 -15.22 -26.54 -13.39
N PRO A 13 -14.34 -27.56 -13.28
CA PRO A 13 -14.50 -28.65 -12.30
C PRO A 13 -14.41 -28.18 -10.84
N GLU A 14 -13.61 -27.15 -10.55
CA GLU A 14 -13.52 -26.55 -9.21
C GLU A 14 -14.79 -25.77 -8.85
N ASP A 15 -15.28 -24.92 -9.76
CA ASP A 15 -16.54 -24.19 -9.56
C ASP A 15 -17.75 -25.13 -9.44
N PHE A 16 -17.72 -26.28 -10.12
CA PHE A 16 -18.76 -27.31 -9.99
C PHE A 16 -18.88 -27.86 -8.56
N LYS A 17 -17.78 -27.90 -7.79
CA LYS A 17 -17.81 -28.34 -6.37
C LYS A 17 -18.59 -27.38 -5.48
N HIS A 18 -18.75 -26.13 -5.90
CA HIS A 18 -19.49 -25.11 -5.17
C HIS A 18 -20.97 -25.05 -5.51
N LEU A 19 -21.44 -25.86 -6.48
CA LEU A 19 -22.87 -25.93 -6.81
C LEU A 19 -23.65 -26.49 -5.62
N LYS A 20 -24.65 -25.72 -5.19
CA LYS A 20 -25.63 -26.10 -4.17
C LYS A 20 -27.02 -26.11 -4.79
N GLU A 21 -27.97 -26.80 -4.16
CA GLU A 21 -29.35 -26.79 -4.64
C GLU A 21 -29.90 -25.35 -4.69
N PRO A 22 -30.58 -24.96 -5.79
CA PRO A 22 -31.15 -23.64 -5.95
C PRO A 22 -32.26 -23.39 -4.91
N PRO A 23 -32.24 -22.28 -4.15
CA PRO A 23 -33.25 -21.99 -3.15
C PRO A 23 -34.63 -21.62 -3.74
N GLY A 24 -34.74 -21.42 -5.06
CA GLY A 24 -35.99 -21.14 -5.75
C GLY A 24 -36.48 -19.69 -5.61
N LEU A 25 -35.57 -18.75 -5.35
CA LEU A 25 -35.85 -17.33 -5.14
C LEU A 25 -36.17 -16.60 -6.45
N TRP A 26 -35.67 -17.09 -7.58
CA TRP A 26 -35.88 -16.50 -8.90
C TRP A 26 -36.65 -17.43 -9.84
N ARG A 27 -37.45 -16.86 -10.74
CA ARG A 27 -38.03 -17.58 -11.89
C ARG A 27 -37.87 -16.82 -13.19
N ALA A 28 -37.66 -17.59 -14.26
CA ALA A 28 -37.74 -17.09 -15.62
C ALA A 28 -39.17 -16.68 -16.00
N VAL A 29 -39.35 -15.44 -16.46
CA VAL A 29 -40.62 -14.89 -16.95
C VAL A 29 -40.35 -14.10 -18.23
N GLU A 30 -41.24 -14.15 -19.21
CA GLU A 30 -41.11 -13.31 -20.41
C GLU A 30 -41.28 -11.82 -20.05
N ASN A 31 -40.31 -10.99 -20.45
CA ASN A 31 -40.38 -9.56 -20.20
C ASN A 31 -41.45 -8.95 -21.11
N PRO A 32 -42.49 -8.31 -20.54
CA PRO A 32 -43.57 -7.70 -21.32
C PRO A 32 -43.08 -6.56 -22.23
N ILE A 33 -41.87 -6.05 -22.00
CA ILE A 33 -41.22 -5.01 -22.79
C ILE A 33 -40.00 -5.62 -23.50
N GLY A 34 -40.18 -6.05 -24.75
CA GLY A 34 -39.12 -6.58 -25.61
C GLY A 34 -39.15 -8.09 -25.84
N GLY A 35 -39.95 -8.86 -25.10
CA GLY A 35 -40.16 -10.31 -25.31
C GLY A 35 -38.97 -11.20 -24.90
N GLU A 36 -37.89 -10.61 -24.39
CA GLU A 36 -36.74 -11.33 -23.84
C GLU A 36 -37.13 -11.93 -22.48
N VAL A 37 -36.68 -13.15 -22.14
CA VAL A 37 -36.92 -13.73 -20.81
C VAL A 37 -36.07 -12.99 -19.77
N ASP A 38 -36.67 -12.65 -18.64
CA ASP A 38 -36.04 -12.04 -17.46
C ASP A 38 -36.21 -12.94 -16.23
N LEU A 39 -35.48 -12.66 -15.16
CA LEU A 39 -35.64 -13.31 -13.86
C LEU A 39 -36.42 -12.41 -12.92
N VAL A 40 -37.44 -12.97 -12.24
CA VAL A 40 -38.29 -12.25 -11.28
C VAL A 40 -38.19 -12.88 -9.90
N SER A 41 -38.00 -12.05 -8.86
CA SER A 41 -37.92 -12.50 -7.47
C SER A 41 -39.27 -13.02 -6.96
N GLN A 42 -39.25 -14.12 -6.20
CA GLN A 42 -40.46 -14.78 -5.67
C GLN A 42 -40.75 -14.48 -4.19
N ASN A 43 -39.73 -14.12 -3.41
CA ASN A 43 -39.83 -14.02 -1.95
C ASN A 43 -40.01 -12.60 -1.41
N ASP A 44 -40.12 -11.59 -2.28
CA ASP A 44 -40.33 -10.21 -1.87
C ASP A 44 -41.82 -9.85 -1.76
N LYS A 45 -42.15 -8.96 -0.80
CA LYS A 45 -43.49 -8.34 -0.71
C LYS A 45 -43.90 -7.63 -2.01
N LEU A 46 -42.92 -7.28 -2.85
CA LEU A 46 -43.08 -6.73 -4.20
C LEU A 46 -42.07 -7.44 -5.13
N PRO A 47 -42.53 -8.32 -6.04
CA PRO A 47 -41.67 -8.96 -7.03
C PRO A 47 -40.96 -7.91 -7.90
N HIS A 48 -39.65 -8.03 -8.05
CA HIS A 48 -38.87 -7.19 -8.96
C HIS A 48 -38.14 -8.07 -9.97
N SER A 49 -37.87 -7.51 -11.16
CA SER A 49 -37.14 -8.24 -12.20
C SER A 49 -35.70 -7.78 -12.28
N LEU A 50 -34.81 -8.73 -12.55
CA LEU A 50 -33.37 -8.55 -12.55
C LEU A 50 -32.97 -7.42 -13.51
N PHE A 51 -33.45 -7.43 -14.77
CA PHE A 51 -33.13 -6.34 -15.71
C PHE A 51 -34.15 -5.18 -15.71
N GLY A 52 -35.26 -5.33 -14.99
CA GLY A 52 -36.33 -4.33 -14.84
C GLY A 52 -37.26 -4.21 -16.06
N LYS A 53 -38.11 -3.16 -16.03
CA LYS A 53 -39.10 -2.84 -17.08
C LYS A 53 -38.49 -2.10 -18.30
N ILE A 54 -37.23 -2.38 -18.64
CA ILE A 54 -36.51 -1.75 -19.75
C ILE A 54 -36.01 -2.86 -20.68
N ASN A 55 -35.94 -2.57 -21.98
CA ASN A 55 -35.37 -3.49 -22.97
C ASN A 55 -33.92 -3.86 -22.59
N ILE A 56 -33.66 -5.16 -22.36
CA ILE A 56 -32.38 -5.69 -21.85
C ILE A 56 -31.24 -5.32 -22.81
N SER A 57 -31.46 -5.52 -24.11
CA SER A 57 -30.52 -5.16 -25.16
C SER A 57 -30.12 -3.68 -25.14
N SER A 58 -31.03 -2.75 -24.84
CA SER A 58 -30.73 -1.32 -24.73
C SER A 58 -29.92 -0.99 -23.48
N GLN A 59 -30.23 -1.62 -22.36
CA GLN A 59 -29.49 -1.44 -21.11
C GLN A 59 -28.04 -1.94 -21.24
N LEU A 60 -27.85 -3.10 -21.87
CA LEU A 60 -26.51 -3.65 -22.11
C LEU A 60 -25.70 -2.80 -23.10
N ARG A 61 -26.32 -2.28 -24.17
CA ARG A 61 -25.64 -1.32 -25.06
C ARG A 61 -25.15 -0.10 -24.30
N HIS A 62 -25.97 0.46 -23.42
CA HIS A 62 -25.55 1.59 -22.58
C HIS A 62 -24.41 1.20 -21.65
N TRP A 63 -24.52 0.07 -20.94
CA TRP A 63 -23.47 -0.44 -20.07
C TRP A 63 -22.13 -0.59 -20.80
N LEU A 64 -22.12 -1.17 -22.00
CA LEU A 64 -20.90 -1.30 -22.82
C LEU A 64 -20.23 0.05 -23.13
N THR A 65 -20.99 1.14 -23.28
CA THR A 65 -20.41 2.48 -23.52
C THR A 65 -19.69 3.07 -22.31
N LEU A 66 -19.92 2.52 -21.12
CA LEU A 66 -19.26 2.95 -19.87
C LEU A 66 -17.97 2.17 -19.61
N LEU A 67 -17.73 1.07 -20.34
CA LEU A 67 -16.58 0.21 -20.12
C LEU A 67 -15.35 0.71 -20.92
N PRO A 68 -14.14 0.65 -20.34
CA PRO A 68 -12.91 1.06 -21.03
C PRO A 68 -12.39 -0.02 -21.99
N LEU A 69 -13.25 -0.54 -22.87
CA LEU A 69 -13.01 -1.71 -23.73
C LEU A 69 -11.77 -1.61 -24.65
N THR A 70 -11.28 -0.41 -24.92
CA THR A 70 -10.07 -0.19 -25.73
C THR A 70 -8.77 -0.26 -24.93
N GLN A 71 -8.86 -0.14 -23.60
CA GLN A 71 -7.70 -0.07 -22.71
C GLN A 71 -7.46 -1.37 -21.94
N VAL A 72 -8.37 -2.35 -22.05
CA VAL A 72 -8.34 -3.59 -21.28
C VAL A 72 -8.35 -4.83 -22.16
N GLU A 73 -7.78 -5.89 -21.60
CA GLU A 73 -7.67 -7.24 -22.15
C GLU A 73 -8.62 -8.19 -21.43
N VAL A 74 -8.85 -7.97 -20.13
CA VAL A 74 -9.68 -8.82 -19.28
C VAL A 74 -10.82 -8.02 -18.67
N LEU A 75 -12.05 -8.51 -18.81
CA LEU A 75 -13.21 -7.99 -18.08
C LEU A 75 -13.61 -8.97 -17.00
N VAL A 76 -13.62 -8.49 -15.76
CA VAL A 76 -14.22 -9.22 -14.63
C VAL A 76 -15.61 -8.63 -14.41
N VAL A 77 -16.64 -9.43 -14.61
CA VAL A 77 -18.05 -9.00 -14.61
C VAL A 77 -18.79 -9.70 -13.48
N TYR A 78 -19.21 -8.94 -12.47
CA TYR A 78 -20.13 -9.44 -11.46
C TYR A 78 -21.55 -9.52 -12.01
N GLY A 79 -22.06 -10.75 -12.05
CA GLY A 79 -23.36 -11.13 -12.58
C GLY A 79 -23.32 -11.69 -13.99
N LEU A 80 -23.85 -12.89 -14.16
CA LEU A 80 -24.04 -13.53 -15.46
C LEU A 80 -25.44 -13.24 -16.03
N GLY A 81 -26.44 -13.18 -15.16
CA GLY A 81 -27.85 -13.20 -15.54
C GLY A 81 -28.17 -14.41 -16.41
N LEU A 82 -28.99 -14.23 -17.44
CA LEU A 82 -29.34 -15.29 -18.40
C LEU A 82 -28.40 -15.37 -19.61
N GLY A 83 -27.17 -14.83 -19.51
CA GLY A 83 -26.15 -14.86 -20.57
C GLY A 83 -26.21 -13.72 -21.58
N TYR A 84 -27.11 -12.75 -21.42
CA TYR A 84 -27.19 -11.56 -22.28
C TYR A 84 -25.91 -10.69 -22.29
N PRO A 85 -25.22 -10.46 -21.15
CA PRO A 85 -23.95 -9.73 -21.14
C PRO A 85 -22.88 -10.36 -22.04
N TYR A 86 -22.78 -11.70 -22.07
CA TYR A 86 -21.86 -12.43 -22.95
C TYR A 86 -22.17 -12.15 -24.42
N GLN A 87 -23.44 -12.22 -24.83
CA GLN A 87 -23.85 -11.93 -26.20
C GLN A 87 -23.50 -10.49 -26.60
N ALA A 88 -23.65 -9.53 -25.68
CA ALA A 88 -23.30 -8.13 -25.91
C ALA A 88 -21.76 -7.91 -26.03
N LEU A 89 -20.96 -8.65 -25.25
CA LEU A 89 -19.50 -8.57 -25.26
C LEU A 89 -18.83 -9.37 -26.38
N LYS A 90 -19.55 -10.30 -27.02
CA LYS A 90 -19.02 -11.20 -28.05
C LYS A 90 -18.27 -10.48 -29.18
N PRO A 91 -18.74 -9.36 -29.77
CA PRO A 91 -17.97 -8.64 -30.78
C PRO A 91 -16.62 -8.12 -30.27
N TRP A 92 -16.55 -7.70 -29.01
CA TRP A 92 -15.32 -7.24 -28.38
C TRP A 92 -14.34 -8.41 -28.13
N LEU A 93 -14.84 -9.56 -27.65
CA LEU A 93 -14.04 -10.77 -27.46
C LEU A 93 -13.44 -11.24 -28.78
N LYS A 94 -14.25 -11.38 -29.83
CA LYS A 94 -13.81 -11.94 -31.12
C LYS A 94 -12.92 -11.00 -31.94
N ALA A 95 -12.82 -9.73 -31.56
CA ALA A 95 -11.91 -8.80 -32.21
C ALA A 95 -10.43 -9.14 -31.96
N PHE A 96 -10.09 -9.73 -30.80
CA PHE A 96 -8.72 -10.12 -30.49
C PHE A 96 -8.70 -11.39 -29.64
N SER A 97 -7.89 -12.38 -30.02
CA SER A 97 -7.81 -13.69 -29.36
C SER A 97 -7.36 -13.63 -27.89
N HIS A 98 -6.57 -12.63 -27.50
CA HIS A 98 -6.09 -12.46 -26.12
C HIS A 98 -7.13 -11.89 -25.17
N ARG A 99 -8.29 -11.40 -25.67
CA ARG A 99 -9.32 -10.82 -24.81
C ARG A 99 -10.08 -11.90 -24.06
N LYS A 100 -10.41 -11.63 -22.79
CA LYS A 100 -11.17 -12.54 -21.94
C LYS A 100 -12.27 -11.83 -21.17
N VAL A 101 -13.36 -12.55 -20.88
CA VAL A 101 -14.39 -12.14 -19.92
C VAL A 101 -14.58 -13.22 -18.86
N ILE A 102 -14.76 -12.79 -17.62
CA ILE A 102 -14.96 -13.66 -16.46
C ILE A 102 -16.24 -13.22 -15.78
N PHE A 103 -17.26 -14.05 -15.83
CA PHE A 103 -18.52 -13.82 -15.13
C PHE A 103 -18.44 -14.41 -13.73
N LEU A 104 -18.61 -13.56 -12.72
CA LEU A 104 -18.72 -13.97 -11.33
C LEU A 104 -20.20 -14.12 -10.97
N GLU A 105 -20.60 -15.29 -10.50
CA GLU A 105 -21.98 -15.58 -10.12
C GLU A 105 -22.06 -16.14 -8.69
N ASP A 106 -22.90 -15.52 -7.87
CA ASP A 106 -23.11 -15.87 -6.45
C ASP A 106 -24.52 -16.42 -6.18
N ASP A 107 -25.42 -16.34 -7.17
CA ASP A 107 -26.79 -16.83 -7.08
C ASP A 107 -27.00 -18.14 -7.86
N MET A 108 -27.28 -19.21 -7.11
CA MET A 108 -27.50 -20.54 -7.70
C MET A 108 -28.76 -20.59 -8.57
N ASP A 109 -29.80 -19.80 -8.26
CA ASP A 109 -31.00 -19.79 -9.10
C ASP A 109 -30.67 -19.21 -10.47
N VAL A 110 -29.93 -18.09 -10.51
CA VAL A 110 -29.50 -17.46 -11.78
C VAL A 110 -28.66 -18.42 -12.61
N LEU A 111 -27.66 -19.06 -12.01
CA LEU A 111 -26.79 -20.01 -12.70
C LEU A 111 -27.57 -21.21 -13.25
N TYR A 112 -28.46 -21.81 -12.45
CA TYR A 112 -29.27 -22.94 -12.90
C TYR A 112 -30.25 -22.53 -14.01
N GLU A 113 -30.85 -21.35 -13.94
CA GLU A 113 -31.73 -20.84 -15.01
C GLU A 113 -30.94 -20.58 -16.30
N PHE A 114 -29.72 -20.06 -16.22
CA PHE A 114 -28.83 -19.95 -17.39
C PHE A 114 -28.52 -21.31 -18.02
N LEU A 115 -28.13 -22.32 -17.21
CA LEU A 115 -27.78 -23.67 -17.69
C LEU A 115 -28.97 -24.45 -18.29
N LYS A 116 -30.21 -24.00 -18.07
CA LYS A 116 -31.39 -24.55 -18.75
C LYS A 116 -31.49 -24.13 -20.21
N ARG A 117 -30.88 -23.00 -20.60
CA ARG A 117 -31.03 -22.39 -21.94
C ARG A 117 -30.03 -22.97 -22.93
N GLU A 118 -30.39 -23.04 -24.21
CA GLU A 118 -29.45 -23.50 -25.24
C GLU A 118 -28.25 -22.57 -25.42
N ALA A 119 -28.45 -21.25 -25.23
CA ALA A 119 -27.40 -20.24 -25.31
C ALA A 119 -26.25 -20.45 -24.31
N CYS A 120 -26.43 -21.25 -23.25
CA CYS A 120 -25.33 -21.56 -22.34
C CYS A 120 -24.22 -22.36 -23.01
N LEU A 121 -24.55 -23.22 -23.97
CA LEU A 121 -23.57 -24.10 -24.62
C LEU A 121 -22.51 -23.29 -25.36
N GLU A 122 -22.93 -22.20 -26.01
CA GLU A 122 -22.02 -21.31 -26.73
C GLU A 122 -20.98 -20.65 -25.81
N LEU A 123 -21.41 -20.13 -24.66
CA LEU A 123 -20.50 -19.55 -23.67
C LEU A 123 -19.56 -20.62 -23.11
N LEU A 124 -20.09 -21.80 -22.76
CA LEU A 124 -19.30 -22.90 -22.18
C LEU A 124 -18.26 -23.48 -23.16
N ASP A 125 -18.47 -23.31 -24.47
CA ASP A 125 -17.54 -23.73 -25.52
C ASP A 125 -16.53 -22.62 -25.91
N ASP A 126 -16.73 -21.38 -25.45
CA ASP A 126 -15.89 -20.23 -25.79
C ASP A 126 -14.68 -20.13 -24.85
N LEU A 127 -13.47 -20.32 -25.38
CA LEU A 127 -12.23 -20.22 -24.60
C LEU A 127 -11.94 -18.81 -24.06
N GLN A 128 -12.59 -17.77 -24.61
CA GLN A 128 -12.45 -16.39 -24.15
C GLN A 128 -13.45 -16.01 -23.05
N ALA A 129 -14.36 -16.91 -22.65
CA ALA A 129 -15.36 -16.66 -21.62
C ALA A 129 -15.25 -17.69 -20.48
N GLU A 130 -15.29 -17.21 -19.24
CA GLU A 130 -15.28 -18.04 -18.04
C GLU A 130 -16.48 -17.73 -17.15
N ILE A 131 -16.99 -18.74 -16.45
CA ILE A 131 -17.95 -18.57 -15.36
C ILE A 131 -17.26 -19.04 -14.09
N ARG A 132 -17.35 -18.22 -13.04
CA ARG A 132 -16.71 -18.44 -11.75
C ARG A 132 -17.74 -18.28 -10.64
N VAL A 133 -17.91 -19.32 -9.83
CA VAL A 133 -18.91 -19.38 -8.77
C VAL A 133 -18.30 -18.87 -7.47
N ILE A 134 -18.86 -17.81 -6.92
CA ILE A 134 -18.36 -17.21 -5.67
C ILE A 134 -18.83 -18.06 -4.48
N PRO A 135 -17.92 -18.54 -3.60
CA PRO A 135 -18.31 -19.25 -2.38
C PRO A 135 -19.20 -18.38 -1.47
N LYS A 136 -20.24 -18.98 -0.87
CA LYS A 136 -21.11 -18.28 0.08
C LYS A 136 -20.46 -18.06 1.43
N GLU A 137 -19.45 -18.86 1.77
CA GLU A 137 -18.72 -18.76 3.02
C GLU A 137 -17.76 -17.57 2.97
N ASP A 138 -18.04 -16.50 3.74
CA ASP A 138 -17.23 -15.27 3.80
C ASP A 138 -15.73 -15.56 4.01
N ALA A 139 -15.40 -16.56 4.84
CA ALA A 139 -14.03 -16.96 5.13
C ALA A 139 -13.26 -17.49 3.92
N LEU A 140 -13.94 -17.92 2.86
CA LEU A 140 -13.32 -18.45 1.64
C LEU A 140 -13.24 -17.41 0.51
N GLN A 141 -14.03 -16.34 0.58
CA GLN A 141 -14.13 -15.36 -0.51
C GLN A 141 -12.82 -14.62 -0.75
N GLU A 142 -12.12 -14.20 0.30
CA GLU A 142 -10.84 -13.49 0.15
C GLU A 142 -9.79 -14.37 -0.54
N LEU A 143 -9.63 -15.62 -0.10
CA LEU A 143 -8.72 -16.57 -0.73
C LEU A 143 -9.10 -16.85 -2.18
N TYR A 144 -10.40 -16.98 -2.46
CA TYR A 144 -10.92 -17.16 -3.81
C TYR A 144 -10.54 -16.00 -4.74
N PHE A 145 -10.78 -14.76 -4.31
CA PHE A 145 -10.42 -13.58 -5.08
C PHE A 145 -8.92 -13.39 -5.20
N LYS A 146 -8.14 -13.80 -4.19
CA LYS A 146 -6.68 -13.83 -4.27
C LYS A 146 -6.20 -14.75 -5.37
N ASN A 147 -6.69 -15.98 -5.42
CA ASN A 147 -6.34 -16.95 -6.46
C ASN A 147 -6.79 -16.46 -7.84
N LEU A 148 -7.97 -15.84 -7.93
CA LEU A 148 -8.46 -15.28 -9.19
C LEU A 148 -7.58 -14.12 -9.66
N ALA A 149 -7.23 -13.19 -8.78
CA ALA A 149 -6.39 -12.03 -9.07
C ALA A 149 -4.97 -12.44 -9.51
N GLN A 150 -4.42 -13.50 -8.93
CA GLN A 150 -3.10 -14.03 -9.27
C GLN A 150 -3.00 -14.41 -10.76
N ARG A 151 -4.08 -14.92 -11.37
CA ARG A 151 -4.14 -15.28 -12.79
C ARG A 151 -4.09 -14.07 -13.74
N PHE A 152 -4.30 -12.85 -13.24
CA PHE A 152 -4.42 -11.65 -14.06
C PHE A 152 -3.40 -10.56 -13.71
N LEU A 153 -2.29 -10.95 -13.08
CA LEU A 153 -1.34 -10.04 -12.44
C LEU A 153 -0.75 -8.96 -13.38
N TYR A 154 -0.64 -9.22 -14.68
CA TYR A 154 -0.16 -8.25 -15.68
C TYR A 154 -1.15 -7.92 -16.77
N HIS A 155 -2.34 -8.49 -16.69
CA HIS A 155 -3.38 -8.15 -17.63
C HIS A 155 -3.94 -6.78 -17.29
N ARG A 156 -4.18 -5.98 -18.33
CA ARG A 156 -5.00 -4.79 -18.15
C ARG A 156 -6.44 -5.25 -17.96
N PHE A 157 -6.91 -5.23 -16.72
CA PHE A 157 -8.26 -5.66 -16.41
C PHE A 157 -9.18 -4.48 -16.08
N PHE A 158 -10.49 -4.70 -16.19
CA PHE A 158 -11.49 -3.83 -15.59
C PHE A 158 -12.54 -4.67 -14.87
N PHE A 159 -12.79 -4.33 -13.60
CA PHE A 159 -13.82 -4.96 -12.79
C PHE A 159 -15.12 -4.14 -12.88
N THR A 160 -16.19 -4.76 -13.34
CA THR A 160 -17.51 -4.16 -13.47
C THR A 160 -18.58 -5.11 -12.94
N GLY A 161 -19.77 -4.59 -12.63
CA GLY A 161 -20.96 -5.41 -12.46
C GLY A 161 -21.93 -5.12 -13.60
N ILE A 162 -22.85 -6.03 -13.86
CA ILE A 162 -23.98 -5.69 -14.72
C ILE A 162 -24.89 -4.68 -13.97
N PRO A 163 -25.56 -3.73 -14.66
CA PRO A 163 -26.24 -2.62 -13.99
C PRO A 163 -27.31 -3.01 -12.96
N SER A 164 -27.92 -4.18 -13.12
CA SER A 164 -28.87 -4.74 -12.17
C SER A 164 -28.21 -5.20 -10.88
N TYR A 165 -27.12 -5.97 -10.98
CA TYR A 165 -26.36 -6.44 -9.83
C TYR A 165 -25.74 -5.28 -9.05
N GLN A 166 -25.24 -4.25 -9.73
CA GLN A 166 -24.72 -3.06 -9.05
C GLN A 166 -25.80 -2.31 -8.25
N ARG A 167 -27.07 -2.41 -8.68
CA ARG A 167 -28.21 -1.75 -8.03
C ARG A 167 -28.75 -2.57 -6.87
N GLU A 168 -28.90 -3.87 -7.07
CA GLU A 168 -29.51 -4.79 -6.10
C GLU A 168 -28.49 -5.34 -5.08
N LYS A 169 -27.27 -5.60 -5.54
CA LYS A 169 -26.15 -6.18 -4.79
C LYS A 169 -24.93 -5.25 -4.78
N GLY A 170 -25.18 -3.96 -4.58
CA GLY A 170 -24.14 -2.92 -4.63
C GLY A 170 -23.07 -3.07 -3.55
N GLY A 171 -23.42 -3.62 -2.39
CA GLY A 171 -22.47 -3.89 -1.31
C GLY A 171 -21.48 -5.00 -1.68
N GLU A 172 -22.01 -6.13 -2.15
CA GLU A 172 -21.28 -7.29 -2.64
C GLU A 172 -20.39 -6.92 -3.84
N PHE A 173 -20.93 -6.17 -4.80
CA PHE A 173 -20.16 -5.67 -5.94
C PHE A 173 -18.89 -4.93 -5.49
N GLN A 174 -19.01 -4.01 -4.54
CA GLN A 174 -17.87 -3.23 -4.04
C GLN A 174 -16.90 -4.10 -3.24
N LEU A 175 -17.41 -5.06 -2.46
CA LEU A 175 -16.60 -6.00 -1.70
C LEU A 175 -15.78 -6.91 -2.62
N PHE A 176 -16.40 -7.50 -3.64
CA PHE A 176 -15.75 -8.39 -4.61
C PHE A 176 -14.75 -7.65 -5.48
N LYS A 177 -15.12 -6.46 -5.97
CA LYS A 177 -14.21 -5.56 -6.68
C LYS A 177 -12.97 -5.28 -5.84
N TYR A 178 -13.16 -4.97 -4.56
CA TYR A 178 -12.06 -4.73 -3.64
C TYR A 178 -11.19 -5.96 -3.40
N PHE A 179 -11.77 -7.11 -3.06
CA PHE A 179 -11.00 -8.33 -2.81
C PHE A 179 -10.16 -8.68 -4.03
N PHE A 180 -10.70 -8.53 -5.24
CA PHE A 180 -9.96 -8.74 -6.47
C PHE A 180 -8.85 -7.69 -6.67
N GLU A 181 -9.19 -6.39 -6.69
CA GLU A 181 -8.25 -5.30 -6.97
C GLU A 181 -7.13 -5.20 -5.94
N GLN A 182 -7.42 -5.44 -4.66
CA GLN A 182 -6.39 -5.46 -3.62
C GLN A 182 -5.55 -6.71 -3.64
N SER A 183 -6.14 -7.88 -3.84
CA SER A 183 -5.33 -9.08 -3.98
C SER A 183 -4.38 -8.93 -5.17
N HIS A 184 -4.89 -8.41 -6.29
CA HIS A 184 -4.08 -8.08 -7.46
C HIS A 184 -2.97 -7.08 -7.11
N TYR A 185 -3.30 -5.96 -6.46
CA TYR A 185 -2.31 -4.95 -6.07
C TYR A 185 -1.26 -5.50 -5.10
N PHE A 186 -1.68 -6.21 -4.06
CA PHE A 186 -0.80 -6.81 -3.07
C PHE A 186 0.13 -7.83 -3.72
N LEU A 187 -0.40 -8.69 -4.60
CA LEU A 187 0.40 -9.63 -5.37
C LEU A 187 1.37 -8.88 -6.29
N LEU A 188 0.95 -7.80 -6.95
CA LEU A 188 1.79 -7.05 -7.89
C LEU A 188 2.94 -6.36 -7.17
N VAL A 189 2.68 -5.73 -6.02
CA VAL A 189 3.72 -5.15 -5.16
C VAL A 189 4.64 -6.26 -4.64
N SER A 190 4.06 -7.39 -4.22
CA SER A 190 4.81 -8.47 -3.63
C SER A 190 5.78 -9.12 -4.61
N VAL A 191 5.29 -9.41 -5.81
CA VAL A 191 6.08 -9.92 -6.91
C VAL A 191 7.10 -8.87 -7.35
N GLY A 192 6.70 -7.61 -7.51
CA GLY A 192 7.62 -6.53 -7.88
C GLY A 192 8.79 -6.37 -6.90
N GLU A 193 8.54 -6.49 -5.60
CA GLU A 193 9.57 -6.48 -4.56
C GLU A 193 10.52 -7.67 -4.70
N VAL A 194 9.99 -8.88 -4.90
CA VAL A 194 10.80 -10.11 -5.07
C VAL A 194 11.60 -10.09 -6.38
N LEU A 195 11.00 -9.62 -7.48
CA LEU A 195 11.70 -9.43 -8.76
C LEU A 195 12.77 -8.34 -8.68
N GLY A 196 12.57 -7.35 -7.81
CA GLY A 196 13.59 -6.38 -7.39
C GLY A 196 14.58 -6.92 -6.35
N TYR A 197 14.61 -8.24 -6.13
CA TYR A 197 15.48 -8.96 -5.20
C TYR A 197 15.32 -8.55 -3.72
N ALA A 198 14.17 -7.93 -3.38
CA ALA A 198 13.85 -7.33 -2.09
C ALA A 198 15.01 -6.48 -1.51
N LYS A 199 15.72 -5.78 -2.39
CA LYS A 199 16.97 -5.07 -2.07
C LYS A 199 16.83 -4.15 -0.86
N ASP A 200 15.80 -3.31 -0.83
CA ASP A 200 15.60 -2.33 0.24
C ASP A 200 15.32 -3.02 1.60
N PHE A 201 14.58 -4.13 1.58
CA PHE A 201 14.33 -4.93 2.77
C PHE A 201 15.64 -5.52 3.32
N TYR A 202 16.41 -6.23 2.49
CA TYR A 202 17.63 -6.90 2.95
C TYR A 202 18.75 -5.91 3.29
N GLN A 203 18.76 -4.73 2.67
CA GLN A 203 19.64 -3.64 3.07
C GLN A 203 19.39 -3.18 4.51
N ASN A 204 18.13 -3.02 4.90
CA ASN A 204 17.75 -2.74 6.28
C ASN A 204 18.06 -3.95 7.18
N PHE A 205 17.63 -5.14 6.78
CA PHE A 205 17.77 -6.37 7.56
C PHE A 205 19.22 -6.58 8.01
N TRP A 206 20.14 -6.72 7.05
CA TRP A 206 21.55 -6.99 7.36
C TRP A 206 22.23 -5.78 8.01
N GLY A 207 21.80 -4.56 7.64
CA GLY A 207 22.32 -3.33 8.22
C GLY A 207 21.98 -3.14 9.70
N ASN A 208 20.85 -3.69 10.14
CA ASN A 208 20.32 -3.52 11.49
C ASN A 208 20.68 -4.68 12.43
N LEU A 209 21.32 -5.75 11.93
CA LEU A 209 21.53 -7.00 12.68
C LEU A 209 22.28 -6.80 14.00
N HIS A 210 23.33 -5.97 13.98
CA HIS A 210 24.16 -5.62 15.14
C HIS A 210 23.36 -5.01 16.32
N LYS A 211 22.08 -4.64 16.12
CA LYS A 211 21.22 -4.14 17.20
C LYS A 211 20.61 -5.23 18.06
N ILE A 212 20.61 -6.48 17.62
CA ILE A 212 19.97 -7.58 18.34
C ILE A 212 20.62 -7.81 19.71
N SER A 213 21.94 -7.92 19.76
CA SER A 213 22.72 -8.17 20.98
C SER A 213 22.53 -7.05 22.03
N GLU A 214 22.43 -5.80 21.59
CA GLU A 214 22.16 -4.62 22.43
C GLU A 214 20.70 -4.55 22.94
N SER A 215 19.79 -5.34 22.37
CA SER A 215 18.35 -5.21 22.58
C SER A 215 17.81 -6.06 23.73
N LYS A 216 16.54 -5.82 24.08
CA LYS A 216 15.72 -6.73 24.88
C LYS A 216 14.92 -7.65 23.96
N LEU A 217 14.52 -8.81 24.47
CA LEU A 217 13.73 -9.77 23.71
C LEU A 217 12.25 -9.62 24.05
N PHE A 218 11.39 -9.42 23.03
CA PHE A 218 9.96 -9.16 23.26
C PHE A 218 9.24 -10.35 23.90
N SER A 219 9.52 -11.60 23.49
CA SER A 219 8.85 -12.78 24.09
C SER A 219 9.03 -12.90 25.60
N LYS A 220 10.11 -12.37 26.17
CA LYS A 220 10.34 -12.32 27.62
C LYS A 220 9.43 -11.33 28.37
N LEU A 221 8.69 -10.49 27.64
CA LEU A 221 7.70 -9.56 28.20
C LEU A 221 6.28 -10.14 28.20
N LYS A 222 6.10 -11.41 27.82
CA LYS A 222 4.80 -12.09 27.88
C LYS A 222 4.18 -11.94 29.27
N ASP A 223 2.89 -11.58 29.29
CA ASP A 223 2.10 -11.35 30.51
C ASP A 223 2.67 -10.26 31.47
N ALA A 224 3.60 -9.42 31.02
CA ALA A 224 4.21 -8.38 31.86
C ALA A 224 3.19 -7.39 32.44
N PHE A 225 2.06 -7.19 31.75
CA PHE A 225 1.00 -6.25 32.10
C PHE A 225 -0.35 -6.96 32.25
N LYS A 226 -0.33 -8.20 32.76
CA LYS A 226 -1.54 -9.00 32.96
C LYS A 226 -2.65 -8.24 33.68
N GLY A 227 -3.78 -8.04 33.00
CA GLY A 227 -4.96 -7.34 33.52
C GLY A 227 -4.84 -5.81 33.63
N VAL A 228 -3.77 -5.21 33.09
CA VAL A 228 -3.67 -3.76 32.92
C VAL A 228 -4.34 -3.39 31.59
N PRO A 229 -5.17 -2.34 31.53
CA PRO A 229 -5.71 -1.86 30.26
C PRO A 229 -4.58 -1.39 29.32
N ALA A 230 -4.71 -1.69 28.03
CA ALA A 230 -3.88 -1.08 26.99
C ALA A 230 -4.70 -0.09 26.16
N ILE A 231 -4.09 1.05 25.85
CA ILE A 231 -4.60 2.04 24.90
C ILE A 231 -3.67 2.01 23.68
N VAL A 232 -4.20 1.54 22.56
CA VAL A 232 -3.53 1.54 21.26
C VAL A 232 -3.96 2.80 20.50
N VAL A 233 -2.98 3.63 20.13
CA VAL A 233 -3.23 4.97 19.57
C VAL A 233 -2.95 4.98 18.07
N GLY A 234 -3.99 5.26 17.28
CA GLY A 234 -3.90 5.57 15.85
C GLY A 234 -3.64 7.06 15.61
N ALA A 235 -3.40 7.44 14.35
CA ALA A 235 -3.05 8.81 13.97
C ALA A 235 -4.23 9.63 13.42
N GLY A 236 -5.46 9.14 13.51
CA GLY A 236 -6.65 9.75 12.93
C GLY A 236 -7.05 11.08 13.57
N PRO A 237 -7.79 11.94 12.86
CA PRO A 237 -8.19 13.25 13.35
C PRO A 237 -8.92 13.24 14.69
N SER A 238 -9.75 12.22 14.96
CA SER A 238 -10.51 12.11 16.22
C SER A 238 -9.64 12.06 17.47
N LEU A 239 -8.35 11.69 17.34
CA LEU A 239 -7.39 11.67 18.45
C LEU A 239 -7.34 13.02 19.21
N GLY A 240 -7.55 14.14 18.50
CA GLY A 240 -7.61 15.46 19.12
C GLY A 240 -8.58 15.57 20.29
N LYS A 241 -9.74 14.89 20.21
CA LYS A 241 -10.78 14.87 21.24
C LYS A 241 -10.36 14.08 22.49
N GLN A 242 -9.50 13.09 22.30
CA GLN A 242 -9.13 12.10 23.32
C GLN A 242 -7.84 12.47 24.07
N ILE A 243 -7.00 13.36 23.52
CA ILE A 243 -5.74 13.84 24.13
C ILE A 243 -5.89 14.32 25.58
N PRO A 244 -6.88 15.16 25.96
CA PRO A 244 -7.01 15.62 27.34
C PRO A 244 -7.20 14.48 28.34
N LEU A 245 -7.92 13.42 27.96
CA LEU A 245 -8.14 12.25 28.81
C LEU A 245 -6.93 11.32 28.80
N LEU A 246 -6.27 11.13 27.64
CA LEU A 246 -5.01 10.37 27.54
C LEU A 246 -3.95 10.89 28.53
N LYS A 247 -3.82 12.21 28.68
CA LYS A 247 -2.90 12.82 29.67
C LYS A 247 -3.13 12.31 31.09
N LYS A 248 -4.38 12.04 31.47
CA LYS A 248 -4.81 11.60 32.80
C LYS A 248 -4.77 10.07 33.01
N LEU A 249 -4.52 9.31 31.94
CA LEU A 249 -4.57 7.84 31.98
C LEU A 249 -3.19 7.18 31.92
N GLN A 250 -2.12 7.97 31.82
CA GLN A 250 -0.74 7.46 31.74
C GLN A 250 -0.32 6.61 32.95
N ASP A 251 -0.94 6.77 34.11
CA ASP A 251 -0.66 5.93 35.28
C ASP A 251 -1.65 4.77 35.47
N LYS A 252 -2.65 4.63 34.59
CA LYS A 252 -3.71 3.60 34.68
C LYS A 252 -3.66 2.57 33.56
N ALA A 253 -3.10 2.92 32.41
CA ALA A 253 -3.09 2.07 31.23
C ALA A 253 -1.74 2.10 30.51
N LEU A 254 -1.37 0.99 29.89
CA LEU A 254 -0.23 0.93 28.97
C LEU A 254 -0.61 1.65 27.67
N ILE A 255 0.23 2.57 27.18
CA ILE A 255 -0.07 3.39 25.99
C ILE A 255 0.92 3.01 24.92
N ILE A 256 0.42 2.56 23.78
CA ILE A 256 1.22 2.02 22.68
C ILE A 256 0.88 2.80 21.41
N SER A 257 1.91 3.31 20.73
CA SER A 257 1.75 4.03 19.47
C SER A 257 2.91 3.78 18.52
N GLY A 258 2.70 3.95 17.22
CA GLY A 258 3.73 3.83 16.19
C GLY A 258 3.66 4.97 15.18
N GLY A 259 4.77 5.26 14.50
CA GLY A 259 4.82 6.27 13.43
C GLY A 259 4.15 7.60 13.78
N THR A 260 3.27 8.08 12.90
CA THR A 260 2.59 9.39 13.02
C THR A 260 1.81 9.57 14.33
N ALA A 261 1.21 8.50 14.87
CA ALA A 261 0.46 8.59 16.13
C ALA A 261 1.36 9.06 17.29
N THR A 262 2.61 8.61 17.31
CA THR A 262 3.61 9.03 18.30
C THR A 262 3.93 10.52 18.16
N ASN A 263 4.07 11.02 16.94
CA ASN A 263 4.30 12.44 16.70
C ASN A 263 3.10 13.30 17.18
N VAL A 264 1.86 12.83 17.02
CA VAL A 264 0.66 13.55 17.52
C VAL A 264 0.70 13.60 19.04
N LEU A 265 1.03 12.49 19.70
CA LEU A 265 1.17 12.43 21.16
C LEU A 265 2.27 13.40 21.65
N ASN A 266 3.44 13.39 21.00
CA ASN A 266 4.59 14.25 21.34
C ASN A 266 4.26 15.73 21.21
N ALA A 267 3.63 16.15 20.11
CA ALA A 267 3.19 17.53 19.89
C ALA A 267 2.23 18.03 20.99
N ASN A 268 1.58 17.10 21.70
CA ASN A 268 0.65 17.38 22.78
C ASN A 268 1.22 17.08 24.18
N GLY A 269 2.52 16.81 24.30
CA GLY A 269 3.20 16.59 25.58
C GLY A 269 2.91 15.23 26.21
N ILE A 270 2.62 14.20 25.40
CA ILE A 270 2.45 12.82 25.83
C ILE A 270 3.58 11.99 25.22
N SER A 271 4.29 11.25 26.07
CA SER A 271 5.18 10.18 25.63
C SER A 271 4.46 8.84 25.83
N PRO A 272 4.35 7.98 24.82
CA PRO A 272 3.79 6.65 25.01
C PRO A 272 4.64 5.81 25.99
N HIS A 273 4.11 4.67 26.39
CA HIS A 273 4.85 3.68 27.19
C HIS A 273 5.70 2.77 26.30
N LEU A 274 5.22 2.46 25.10
CA LEU A 274 5.92 1.67 24.08
C LEU A 274 5.74 2.33 22.71
N HIS A 275 6.80 2.34 21.91
CA HIS A 275 6.79 2.80 20.54
C HIS A 275 7.02 1.63 19.57
N LEU A 276 6.22 1.51 18.50
CA LEU A 276 6.44 0.53 17.44
C LEU A 276 7.11 1.14 16.21
N ALA A 277 8.20 0.50 15.78
CA ALA A 277 9.05 0.89 14.67
C ALA A 277 9.24 -0.28 13.67
N LEU A 278 8.34 -0.40 12.69
CA LEU A 278 8.30 -1.53 11.74
C LEU A 278 8.51 -1.13 10.28
N ASP A 279 8.22 0.12 9.92
CA ASP A 279 8.12 0.57 8.54
C ASP A 279 9.50 0.67 7.85
N PRO A 280 9.73 -0.01 6.70
CA PRO A 280 11.04 -0.07 6.04
C PRO A 280 11.36 1.16 5.17
N PHE A 281 10.38 2.03 4.93
CA PHE A 281 10.45 3.07 3.91
C PHE A 281 10.94 4.43 4.45
N GLU A 282 11.42 5.29 3.54
CA GLU A 282 11.89 6.66 3.83
C GLU A 282 10.99 7.50 4.75
N PRO A 283 9.64 7.49 4.67
CA PRO A 283 8.80 8.28 5.58
C PRO A 283 9.01 7.96 7.07
N SER A 284 9.52 6.77 7.39
CA SER A 284 9.90 6.38 8.76
C SER A 284 11.02 7.27 9.31
N PHE A 285 11.98 7.66 8.46
CA PHE A 285 13.10 8.50 8.87
C PHE A 285 12.61 9.86 9.35
N SER A 286 11.80 10.52 8.52
CA SER A 286 11.08 11.72 8.91
C SER A 286 10.32 11.53 10.23
N ARG A 287 9.47 10.51 10.37
CA ARG A 287 8.71 10.30 11.62
C ARG A 287 9.61 10.15 12.85
N ALA A 288 10.70 9.38 12.74
CA ALA A 288 11.67 9.20 13.80
C ALA A 288 12.36 10.50 14.19
N LEU A 289 12.74 11.34 13.22
CA LEU A 289 13.34 12.65 13.44
C LEU A 289 12.44 13.60 14.25
N ALA A 290 11.12 13.53 14.05
CA ALA A 290 10.13 14.37 14.75
C ALA A 290 9.80 13.87 16.15
N SER A 291 10.23 12.65 16.50
CA SER A 291 9.93 12.09 17.81
C SER A 291 10.71 12.84 18.90
N THR A 292 10.02 13.21 19.97
CA THR A 292 10.61 13.74 21.21
C THR A 292 10.58 12.73 22.35
N SER A 293 10.10 11.51 22.09
CA SER A 293 10.03 10.40 23.03
C SER A 293 11.34 9.62 23.15
N PHE A 294 12.46 10.31 23.44
CA PHE A 294 13.81 9.74 23.41
C PHE A 294 14.08 8.63 24.45
N GLU A 295 13.29 8.55 25.52
CA GLU A 295 13.41 7.53 26.57
C GLU A 295 12.43 6.36 26.39
N THR A 296 11.54 6.44 25.40
CA THR A 296 10.49 5.43 25.25
C THR A 296 11.07 4.14 24.69
N PRO A 297 10.81 2.97 25.31
CA PRO A 297 11.24 1.70 24.74
C PRO A 297 10.61 1.44 23.36
N VAL A 298 11.43 0.99 22.42
CA VAL A 298 11.07 0.84 21.01
C VAL A 298 11.04 -0.64 20.64
N ILE A 299 9.86 -1.12 20.25
CA ILE A 299 9.66 -2.43 19.65
C ILE A 299 9.94 -2.32 18.16
N TYR A 300 10.93 -3.06 17.67
CA TYR A 300 11.38 -2.96 16.28
C TYR A 300 11.52 -4.33 15.62
N LYS A 301 11.57 -4.32 14.29
CA LYS A 301 12.02 -5.43 13.45
C LYS A 301 13.23 -5.04 12.61
N LEU A 302 14.00 -6.03 12.16
CA LEU A 302 15.20 -5.80 11.35
C LEU A 302 14.93 -5.05 10.04
N ARG A 303 13.70 -5.16 9.54
CA ARG A 303 13.26 -4.44 8.34
C ARG A 303 13.10 -2.92 8.50
N TYR A 304 13.06 -2.41 9.74
CA TYR A 304 12.85 -0.99 10.01
C TYR A 304 13.87 -0.15 9.24
N ASN A 305 13.43 0.98 8.68
CA ASN A 305 14.29 1.83 7.86
C ASN A 305 15.59 2.16 8.61
N ARG A 306 16.74 1.86 7.99
CA ARG A 306 18.05 1.99 8.64
C ARG A 306 18.34 3.41 9.14
N GLN A 307 18.05 4.43 8.33
CA GLN A 307 18.26 5.83 8.73
C GLN A 307 17.33 6.23 9.88
N ALA A 308 16.07 5.79 9.83
CA ALA A 308 15.12 5.98 10.94
C ALA A 308 15.62 5.32 12.22
N PHE A 309 16.20 4.12 12.12
CA PHE A 309 16.77 3.41 13.25
C PHE A 309 17.98 4.15 13.83
N GLU A 310 18.84 4.69 12.96
CA GLU A 310 20.00 5.51 13.31
C GLU A 310 19.66 6.84 13.99
N VAL A 311 18.40 7.28 13.99
CA VAL A 311 17.93 8.47 14.75
C VAL A 311 16.88 8.13 15.79
N THR A 312 16.61 6.84 16.01
CA THR A 312 15.75 6.36 17.07
C THR A 312 16.55 6.26 18.38
N PHE A 313 15.93 6.69 19.47
CA PHE A 313 16.50 6.69 20.82
C PHE A 313 15.59 5.91 21.77
N GLY A 314 16.16 5.39 22.86
CA GLY A 314 15.44 4.63 23.89
C GLY A 314 15.86 3.15 23.95
N PRO A 315 15.41 2.41 24.97
CA PRO A 315 15.69 0.98 25.08
C PRO A 315 15.11 0.21 23.88
N LEU A 316 15.93 -0.59 23.20
CA LEU A 316 15.51 -1.36 22.04
C LEU A 316 14.92 -2.71 22.45
N ILE A 317 13.84 -3.13 21.80
CA ILE A 317 13.15 -4.40 22.00
C ILE A 317 12.98 -5.08 20.65
N TYR A 318 13.72 -6.17 20.43
CA TYR A 318 13.61 -6.97 19.23
C TYR A 318 12.31 -7.78 19.25
N LEU A 319 11.51 -7.62 18.19
CA LEU A 319 10.28 -8.36 17.99
C LEU A 319 10.54 -9.65 17.20
N ASN A 320 10.73 -10.73 17.96
CA ASN A 320 10.92 -12.10 17.47
C ASN A 320 9.60 -12.78 17.07
N ALA A 321 8.86 -12.18 16.15
CA ALA A 321 7.60 -12.71 15.62
C ALA A 321 7.68 -12.80 14.10
N GLY A 322 6.85 -13.61 13.44
CA GLY A 322 6.83 -13.71 11.98
C GLY A 322 6.34 -12.43 11.30
N PHE A 323 6.72 -12.18 10.05
CA PHE A 323 6.00 -11.20 9.21
C PHE A 323 5.93 -11.65 7.77
N ARG A 324 7.07 -11.68 7.05
CA ARG A 324 7.06 -11.97 5.61
C ARG A 324 8.19 -12.87 5.13
N TYR A 325 9.44 -12.55 5.48
CA TYR A 325 10.59 -13.28 4.95
C TYR A 325 11.10 -14.35 5.90
N SER A 326 11.61 -15.47 5.36
CA SER A 326 12.15 -16.59 6.15
C SER A 326 13.43 -16.25 6.91
N GLY A 327 14.16 -15.21 6.49
CA GLY A 327 15.45 -14.85 7.08
C GLY A 327 15.42 -14.51 8.58
N GLU A 328 14.36 -13.85 9.08
CA GLU A 328 14.22 -13.56 10.52
C GLU A 328 14.05 -14.87 11.31
N LYS A 329 13.19 -15.76 10.82
CA LYS A 329 12.90 -17.04 11.46
C LYS A 329 14.12 -17.96 11.46
N TRP A 330 14.80 -18.07 10.31
CA TRP A 330 16.05 -18.84 10.20
C TRP A 330 17.09 -18.33 11.20
N LEU A 331 17.32 -17.02 11.23
CA LEU A 331 18.29 -16.40 12.14
C LEU A 331 17.95 -16.71 13.60
N GLU A 332 16.69 -16.56 13.99
CA GLU A 332 16.21 -16.85 15.34
C GLU A 332 16.41 -18.32 15.71
N GLU A 333 16.14 -19.25 14.79
CA GLU A 333 16.38 -20.68 15.00
C GLU A 333 17.86 -20.99 15.27
N ILE A 334 18.79 -20.43 14.49
CA ILE A 334 20.22 -20.70 14.71
C ILE A 334 20.71 -20.09 16.03
N LEU A 335 20.16 -18.94 16.41
CA LEU A 335 20.54 -18.22 17.62
C LEU A 335 19.82 -18.74 18.88
N GLY A 336 18.93 -19.73 18.74
CA GLY A 336 18.13 -20.26 19.86
C GLY A 336 17.13 -19.24 20.43
N ILE A 337 16.68 -18.28 19.62
CA ILE A 337 15.61 -17.34 19.96
C ILE A 337 14.27 -18.01 19.68
N GLU A 338 13.42 -18.13 20.70
CA GLU A 338 12.06 -18.66 20.55
C GLU A 338 11.21 -17.74 19.67
N HIS A 339 10.68 -18.23 18.54
CA HIS A 339 9.83 -17.45 17.65
C HIS A 339 8.39 -17.33 18.18
N LEU A 340 7.79 -16.14 18.09
CA LEU A 340 6.38 -15.91 18.41
C LEU A 340 5.51 -16.09 17.15
N ASP A 341 4.64 -17.09 17.19
CA ASP A 341 3.61 -17.30 16.17
C ASP A 341 2.38 -16.43 16.45
N ILE A 342 2.41 -15.19 15.95
CA ILE A 342 1.34 -14.20 16.11
C ILE A 342 1.07 -13.46 14.80
N GLU A 343 -0.20 -13.22 14.50
CA GLU A 343 -0.60 -12.41 13.35
C GLU A 343 -0.51 -10.91 13.72
N LEU A 344 0.45 -10.20 13.13
CA LEU A 344 0.70 -8.78 13.41
C LEU A 344 -0.21 -7.83 12.59
N GLY A 345 -1.01 -8.34 11.66
CA GLY A 345 -1.75 -7.53 10.69
C GLY A 345 -0.84 -6.77 9.72
N SER A 346 -1.37 -5.71 9.08
CA SER A 346 -0.70 -5.02 7.97
C SER A 346 -0.02 -3.70 8.35
N ASN A 347 -0.30 -3.16 9.53
CA ASN A 347 0.26 -1.89 10.00
C ASN A 347 0.58 -1.88 11.50
N VAL A 348 1.23 -0.80 11.95
CA VAL A 348 1.69 -0.64 13.35
C VAL A 348 0.56 -0.62 14.38
N VAL A 349 -0.66 -0.21 14.01
CA VAL A 349 -1.81 -0.20 14.93
C VAL A 349 -2.34 -1.62 15.12
N ASN A 350 -2.45 -2.40 14.03
CA ASN A 350 -2.81 -3.83 14.12
C ASN A 350 -1.79 -4.59 14.98
N ALA A 351 -0.50 -4.40 14.71
CA ALA A 351 0.57 -5.02 15.46
C ALA A 351 0.50 -4.64 16.95
N SER A 352 0.25 -3.36 17.26
CA SER A 352 0.09 -2.90 18.64
C SER A 352 -1.07 -3.61 19.36
N CYS A 353 -2.19 -3.88 18.68
CA CYS A 353 -3.32 -4.62 19.24
C CYS A 353 -2.92 -6.06 19.57
N ALA A 354 -2.31 -6.77 18.62
CA ALA A 354 -1.87 -8.15 18.81
C ALA A 354 -0.84 -8.27 19.95
N LEU A 355 0.16 -7.38 19.96
CA LEU A 355 1.21 -7.36 20.98
C LEU A 355 0.67 -7.00 22.38
N SER A 356 -0.37 -6.17 22.47
CA SER A 356 -1.04 -5.89 23.75
C SER A 356 -1.60 -7.16 24.39
N GLY A 357 -2.17 -8.06 23.59
CA GLY A 357 -2.63 -9.37 24.03
C GLY A 357 -1.48 -10.24 24.56
N VAL A 358 -0.34 -10.27 23.88
CA VAL A 358 0.87 -11.01 24.34
C VAL A 358 1.41 -10.47 25.66
N LEU A 359 1.35 -9.15 25.87
CA LEU A 359 1.72 -8.50 27.13
C LEU A 359 0.72 -8.80 28.27
N GLY A 360 -0.40 -9.48 27.99
CA GLY A 360 -1.46 -9.83 28.94
C GLY A 360 -2.44 -8.68 29.23
N CYS A 361 -2.41 -7.61 28.45
CA CYS A 361 -3.26 -6.44 28.69
C CYS A 361 -4.74 -6.79 28.46
N ASN A 362 -5.62 -6.30 29.33
CA ASN A 362 -7.06 -6.48 29.21
C ASN A 362 -7.78 -5.39 30.03
N PRO A 363 -8.69 -4.58 29.44
CA PRO A 363 -9.06 -4.53 28.02
C PRO A 363 -7.98 -3.92 27.11
N VAL A 364 -8.10 -4.15 25.80
CA VAL A 364 -7.35 -3.47 24.74
C VAL A 364 -8.28 -2.48 24.04
N VAL A 365 -7.98 -1.19 24.17
CA VAL A 365 -8.82 -0.09 23.67
C VAL A 365 -8.11 0.67 22.56
N THR A 366 -8.79 0.90 21.45
CA THR A 366 -8.27 1.72 20.34
C THR A 366 -8.82 3.14 20.39
N VAL A 367 -7.95 4.13 20.11
CA VAL A 367 -8.30 5.55 19.99
C VAL A 367 -7.61 6.18 18.78
N GLY A 368 -8.22 7.17 18.13
CA GLY A 368 -7.66 7.79 16.93
C GLY A 368 -7.52 6.85 15.72
N VAL A 369 -8.33 5.80 15.62
CA VAL A 369 -8.33 4.85 14.48
C VAL A 369 -9.52 5.15 13.57
N ASP A 370 -9.53 6.35 12.99
CA ASP A 370 -10.67 6.88 12.24
C ASP A 370 -10.96 6.10 10.94
N LEU A 371 -9.91 5.72 10.21
CA LEU A 371 -10.04 5.03 8.92
C LEU A 371 -10.93 5.84 7.94
N ALA A 372 -10.83 7.17 8.00
CA ALA A 372 -11.64 8.11 7.24
C ALA A 372 -11.01 9.50 7.23
N TYR A 373 -11.45 10.35 6.30
CA TYR A 373 -11.18 11.78 6.30
C TYR A 373 -12.13 12.51 7.25
N THR A 374 -11.99 12.26 8.55
CA THR A 374 -12.80 12.91 9.59
C THR A 374 -12.53 14.41 9.58
N GLU A 375 -13.59 15.22 9.45
CA GLU A 375 -13.49 16.69 9.36
C GLU A 375 -12.56 17.17 8.21
N ASP A 376 -12.55 16.42 7.10
CA ASP A 376 -11.70 16.65 5.90
C ASP A 376 -10.18 16.59 6.16
N ALA A 377 -9.75 16.01 7.29
CA ALA A 377 -8.35 15.79 7.63
C ALA A 377 -8.00 14.29 7.61
N SER A 378 -6.73 13.96 7.29
CA SER A 378 -6.22 12.57 7.31
C SER A 378 -5.50 12.21 8.61
N TYR A 379 -5.03 13.20 9.35
CA TYR A 379 -4.21 13.03 10.56
C TYR A 379 -4.68 13.91 11.71
N GLY A 380 -4.34 13.49 12.93
CA GLY A 380 -4.54 14.25 14.17
C GLY A 380 -3.83 15.62 14.20
N PRO A 381 -4.24 16.49 15.14
CA PRO A 381 -3.73 17.86 15.22
C PRO A 381 -2.23 17.92 15.53
N GLY A 382 -1.53 18.87 14.91
CA GLY A 382 -0.12 19.18 15.22
C GLY A 382 0.92 18.49 14.33
N ILE A 383 0.51 17.77 13.29
CA ILE A 383 1.42 17.15 12.32
C ILE A 383 1.55 18.03 11.07
N LYS A 384 2.79 18.43 10.76
CA LYS A 384 3.19 18.90 9.43
C LYS A 384 4.28 17.98 8.85
N PRO A 385 4.34 17.78 7.52
CA PRO A 385 5.38 16.99 6.87
C PRO A 385 6.80 17.50 7.20
N HIS A 386 7.77 16.61 7.20
CA HIS A 386 9.13 16.89 7.67
C HIS A 386 10.00 17.66 6.69
N ALA A 387 11.03 18.31 7.24
CA ALA A 387 11.85 19.33 6.59
C ALA A 387 12.63 18.84 5.34
N LEU A 388 12.89 17.53 5.21
CA LEU A 388 13.63 16.97 4.09
C LEU A 388 12.76 16.15 3.14
N THR A 389 11.48 15.93 3.46
CA THR A 389 10.55 15.16 2.63
C THR A 389 9.23 15.90 2.46
N PRO A 390 9.20 17.03 1.72
CA PRO A 390 7.94 17.60 1.24
C PRO A 390 7.13 16.53 0.50
N ASP A 391 5.84 16.43 0.82
CA ASP A 391 4.93 15.40 0.36
C ASP A 391 5.07 15.06 -1.14
N GLN A 392 5.66 13.90 -1.42
CA GLN A 392 5.24 13.06 -2.53
C GLN A 392 4.36 11.92 -2.00
N PHE A 393 3.33 12.24 -1.22
CA PHE A 393 2.22 11.30 -1.00
C PHE A 393 1.37 11.22 -2.28
N LYS A 394 1.95 10.72 -3.36
CA LYS A 394 1.13 10.04 -4.36
C LYS A 394 0.72 8.73 -3.70
N SER A 395 -0.60 8.52 -3.57
CA SER A 395 -1.12 7.18 -3.33
C SER A 395 -0.39 6.22 -4.26
N ARG A 396 0.19 5.15 -3.70
CA ARG A 396 0.87 4.10 -4.49
C ARG A 396 -0.13 3.23 -5.25
N VAL A 397 -1.42 3.51 -5.10
CA VAL A 397 -2.54 2.89 -5.82
C VAL A 397 -3.07 3.93 -6.83
N PRO A 398 -3.26 3.58 -8.11
CA PRO A 398 -3.91 4.44 -9.09
C PRO A 398 -5.29 4.87 -8.59
N GLU A 399 -5.60 6.17 -8.64
CA GLU A 399 -6.90 6.79 -8.33
C GLU A 399 -7.80 5.99 -7.38
N GLU A 400 -7.44 5.97 -6.08
CA GLU A 400 -8.32 5.37 -5.07
C GLU A 400 -9.64 6.14 -5.04
N GLU A 401 -10.71 5.49 -5.47
CA GLU A 401 -12.05 6.07 -5.48
C GLU A 401 -12.48 6.36 -4.03
N MET A 402 -12.74 7.63 -3.73
CA MET A 402 -13.29 8.02 -2.45
C MET A 402 -14.73 7.53 -2.34
N ILE A 403 -15.05 6.85 -1.25
CA ILE A 403 -16.39 6.36 -0.96
C ILE A 403 -16.94 7.04 0.29
N TYR A 404 -18.26 7.04 0.43
CA TYR A 404 -18.94 7.52 1.63
C TYR A 404 -19.38 6.35 2.50
N ARG A 405 -19.19 6.51 3.80
CA ARG A 405 -19.71 5.61 4.85
C ARG A 405 -20.27 6.44 5.99
N SER A 406 -21.13 5.83 6.79
CA SER A 406 -21.51 6.42 8.07
C SER A 406 -20.34 6.30 9.03
N ASP A 407 -20.04 7.38 9.73
CA ASP A 407 -19.14 7.36 10.89
C ASP A 407 -19.81 6.68 12.09
N VAL A 408 -19.07 6.54 13.18
CA VAL A 408 -19.57 5.96 14.44
C VAL A 408 -20.76 6.72 15.06
N TYR A 409 -21.09 7.91 14.57
CA TYR A 409 -22.25 8.71 14.98
C TYR A 409 -23.36 8.77 13.93
N GLY A 410 -23.25 7.99 12.84
CA GLY A 410 -24.22 7.95 11.76
C GLY A 410 -24.11 9.06 10.71
N LYS A 411 -23.06 9.90 10.77
CA LYS A 411 -22.84 11.00 9.81
C LYS A 411 -22.04 10.51 8.60
N PRO A 412 -22.29 11.04 7.39
CA PRO A 412 -21.51 10.66 6.22
C PRO A 412 -20.07 11.18 6.34
N VAL A 413 -19.10 10.30 6.14
CA VAL A 413 -17.66 10.61 6.09
C VAL A 413 -17.04 10.00 4.83
N LYS A 414 -16.07 10.69 4.25
CA LYS A 414 -15.28 10.16 3.14
C LYS A 414 -14.27 9.15 3.68
N THR A 415 -14.16 8.01 3.05
CA THR A 415 -13.16 6.99 3.35
C THR A 415 -12.65 6.36 2.05
N LEU A 416 -11.71 5.45 2.20
CA LEU A 416 -11.08 4.70 1.12
C LEU A 416 -11.32 3.22 1.38
N MET A 417 -11.40 2.42 0.32
CA MET A 417 -11.66 0.99 0.49
C MET A 417 -10.58 0.28 1.32
N LYS A 418 -9.30 0.69 1.23
CA LYS A 418 -8.23 0.14 2.09
C LYS A 418 -8.51 0.30 3.58
N TRP A 419 -9.13 1.43 3.96
CA TRP A 419 -9.50 1.74 5.34
C TRP A 419 -10.75 0.96 5.78
N VAL A 420 -11.69 0.72 4.86
CA VAL A 420 -12.82 -0.18 5.11
C VAL A 420 -12.33 -1.60 5.42
N THR A 421 -11.28 -2.06 4.76
CA THR A 421 -10.75 -3.40 5.04
C THR A 421 -9.84 -3.46 6.23
N GLU A 422 -9.08 -2.40 6.49
CA GLU A 422 -8.40 -2.25 7.78
C GLU A 422 -9.43 -2.34 8.93
N SER A 423 -10.61 -1.74 8.75
CA SER A 423 -11.73 -1.86 9.68
C SER A 423 -12.22 -3.31 9.86
N LEU A 424 -12.30 -4.09 8.77
CA LEU A 424 -12.64 -5.52 8.82
C LEU A 424 -11.59 -6.38 9.52
N TRP A 425 -10.30 -6.02 9.45
CA TRP A 425 -9.25 -6.74 10.19
C TRP A 425 -9.53 -6.72 11.69
N TYR A 426 -9.97 -5.58 12.25
CA TYR A 426 -10.32 -5.50 13.68
C TYR A 426 -11.51 -6.39 14.04
N SER A 427 -12.51 -6.47 13.15
CA SER A 427 -13.63 -7.41 13.30
C SER A 427 -13.16 -8.87 13.32
N GLY A 428 -12.22 -9.22 12.43
CA GLY A 428 -11.57 -10.53 12.41
C GLY A 428 -10.77 -10.79 13.68
N PHE A 429 -9.95 -9.82 14.11
CA PHE A 429 -9.13 -9.88 15.31
C PHE A 429 -9.96 -10.19 16.57
N LYS A 430 -11.11 -9.53 16.77
CA LYS A 430 -12.01 -9.84 17.90
C LYS A 430 -12.56 -11.27 17.84
N LYS A 431 -12.81 -11.81 16.65
CA LYS A 431 -13.26 -13.20 16.48
C LYS A 431 -12.14 -14.19 16.80
N THR A 432 -10.91 -13.89 16.38
CA THR A 432 -9.72 -14.72 16.65
C THR A 432 -9.35 -14.73 18.13
N TYR A 433 -9.55 -13.61 18.84
CA TYR A 433 -9.25 -13.46 20.27
C TYR A 433 -10.51 -13.13 21.08
N PRO A 434 -11.46 -14.09 21.23
CA PRO A 434 -12.75 -13.82 21.88
C PRO A 434 -12.61 -13.44 23.36
N ASP A 435 -11.62 -14.01 24.05
CA ASP A 435 -11.34 -13.77 25.48
C ASP A 435 -10.68 -12.42 25.78
N LEU A 436 -10.15 -11.74 24.75
CA LEU A 436 -9.60 -10.39 24.87
C LEU A 436 -10.75 -9.37 24.81
N GLU A 437 -10.93 -8.56 25.84
CA GLU A 437 -11.88 -7.46 25.80
C GLU A 437 -11.31 -6.36 24.90
N PHE A 438 -11.69 -6.38 23.63
CA PHE A 438 -11.26 -5.43 22.62
C PHE A 438 -12.37 -4.41 22.35
N VAL A 439 -12.06 -3.13 22.58
CA VAL A 439 -13.03 -2.03 22.50
C VAL A 439 -12.57 -0.99 21.49
N ASN A 440 -13.48 -0.56 20.62
CA ASN A 440 -13.27 0.63 19.81
C ASN A 440 -13.76 1.86 20.58
N ALA A 441 -12.83 2.74 20.96
CA ALA A 441 -13.16 4.00 21.61
C ALA A 441 -12.80 5.23 20.77
N THR A 442 -12.58 5.03 19.46
CA THR A 442 -12.34 6.11 18.50
C THR A 442 -13.57 7.01 18.38
N GLU A 443 -13.39 8.34 18.51
CA GLU A 443 -14.48 9.33 18.53
C GLU A 443 -14.68 10.01 17.17
N GLY A 444 -14.64 9.20 16.12
CA GLY A 444 -14.78 9.59 14.73
C GLY A 444 -14.55 8.41 13.79
N GLY A 445 -14.65 8.66 12.49
CA GLY A 445 -14.37 7.65 11.49
C GLY A 445 -15.40 6.53 11.39
N ILE A 446 -15.10 5.51 10.58
CA ILE A 446 -16.10 4.51 10.13
C ILE A 446 -16.37 3.36 11.12
N GLY A 447 -15.61 3.28 12.21
CA GLY A 447 -15.75 2.21 13.20
C GLY A 447 -15.35 0.83 12.67
N PHE A 448 -15.65 -0.22 13.44
CA PHE A 448 -15.32 -1.62 13.11
C PHE A 448 -16.60 -2.47 13.10
N PRO A 449 -17.00 -3.09 11.97
CA PRO A 449 -18.20 -3.92 11.90
C PRO A 449 -18.25 -5.00 12.99
N GLY A 450 -19.37 -5.12 13.70
CA GLY A 450 -19.56 -6.11 14.75
C GLY A 450 -18.84 -5.80 16.08
N ILE A 451 -18.17 -4.65 16.21
CA ILE A 451 -17.61 -4.16 17.47
C ILE A 451 -18.28 -2.83 17.79
N GLU A 452 -19.00 -2.78 18.91
CA GLU A 452 -19.67 -1.56 19.34
C GLU A 452 -18.65 -0.46 19.66
N ASN A 453 -18.93 0.76 19.18
CA ASN A 453 -18.14 1.93 19.53
C ASN A 453 -18.60 2.47 20.89
N VAL A 454 -17.68 2.62 21.82
CA VAL A 454 -17.95 3.12 23.18
C VAL A 454 -17.12 4.38 23.41
N SER A 455 -17.71 5.45 23.95
CA SER A 455 -16.94 6.68 24.19
C SER A 455 -15.70 6.43 25.04
N PHE A 456 -14.63 7.19 24.79
CA PHE A 456 -13.37 7.00 25.50
C PHE A 456 -13.51 7.33 26.99
N GLU A 457 -14.38 8.28 27.34
CA GLU A 457 -14.74 8.56 28.73
C GLU A 457 -15.45 7.37 29.39
N THR A 458 -16.47 6.78 28.73
CA THR A 458 -17.25 5.68 29.30
C THR A 458 -16.39 4.46 29.59
N VAL A 459 -15.56 4.02 28.63
CA VAL A 459 -14.75 2.80 28.78
C VAL A 459 -13.67 2.95 29.85
N THR A 460 -13.14 4.16 30.05
CA THR A 460 -12.03 4.41 30.99
C THR A 460 -12.47 4.79 32.39
N LYS A 461 -13.73 5.25 32.56
CA LYS A 461 -14.31 5.60 33.86
C LYS A 461 -14.12 4.55 34.98
N PRO A 462 -14.27 3.23 34.75
CA PRO A 462 -14.06 2.24 35.79
C PRO A 462 -12.59 1.95 36.10
N TRP A 463 -11.64 2.45 35.31
CA TRP A 463 -10.23 2.07 35.43
C TRP A 463 -9.59 2.66 36.68
N LYS A 464 -8.93 1.76 37.42
CA LYS A 464 -8.16 2.07 38.62
C LYS A 464 -6.68 2.04 38.30
N LYS A 465 -5.92 2.85 39.04
CA LYS A 465 -4.46 2.77 39.00
C LYS A 465 -4.03 1.37 39.45
N PRO A 466 -3.13 0.67 38.74
CA PRO A 466 -2.53 -0.57 39.21
C PRO A 466 -1.74 -0.33 40.51
N SER A 467 -1.40 -1.40 41.22
CA SER A 467 -0.62 -1.33 42.47
C SER A 467 0.84 -0.91 42.28
N PHE A 468 1.28 -0.76 41.04
CA PHE A 468 2.63 -0.38 40.64
C PHE A 468 2.61 0.81 39.66
N ASP A 469 3.72 1.53 39.57
CA ASP A 469 3.92 2.51 38.50
C ASP A 469 4.22 1.79 37.18
N ILE A 470 3.44 2.06 36.14
CA ILE A 470 3.51 1.35 34.86
C ILE A 470 4.89 1.50 34.21
N ARG A 471 5.50 2.69 34.27
CA ARG A 471 6.81 2.94 33.66
C ARG A 471 7.92 2.25 34.45
N ALA A 472 7.93 2.36 35.78
CA ALA A 472 8.90 1.67 36.62
C ALA A 472 8.80 0.14 36.51
N HIS A 473 7.57 -0.37 36.36
CA HIS A 473 7.33 -1.79 36.11
C HIS A 473 7.85 -2.22 34.75
N LEU A 474 7.59 -1.44 33.69
CA LEU A 474 8.15 -1.67 32.36
C LEU A 474 9.69 -1.73 32.39
N GLU A 475 10.33 -0.74 33.02
CA GLU A 475 11.79 -0.69 33.16
C GLU A 475 12.33 -1.93 33.88
N THR A 476 11.68 -2.35 34.96
CA THR A 476 12.03 -3.58 35.69
C THR A 476 11.90 -4.83 34.81
N LYS A 477 10.81 -4.95 34.03
CA LYS A 477 10.59 -6.07 33.11
C LYS A 477 11.63 -6.09 31.99
N LEU A 478 11.97 -4.93 31.43
CA LEU A 478 13.01 -4.79 30.41
C LEU A 478 14.40 -5.15 30.93
N LYS A 479 14.74 -4.84 32.18
CA LYS A 479 16.01 -5.28 32.78
C LYS A 479 16.15 -6.80 32.80
N ASN A 480 15.05 -7.53 32.97
CA ASN A 480 15.03 -9.00 33.00
C ASN A 480 14.81 -9.65 31.63
N ALA A 481 14.50 -8.86 30.60
CA ALA A 481 14.24 -9.32 29.24
C ALA A 481 15.51 -9.32 28.36
N SER A 482 16.68 -9.62 28.94
CA SER A 482 17.96 -9.59 28.23
C SER A 482 17.98 -10.50 27.00
N MET A 483 18.59 -10.04 25.91
CA MET A 483 18.88 -10.87 24.75
C MET A 483 19.84 -12.01 25.12
N PRO A 484 19.54 -13.28 24.76
CA PRO A 484 20.44 -14.40 25.03
C PRO A 484 21.53 -14.57 23.96
N VAL A 485 21.78 -13.56 23.14
CA VAL A 485 22.67 -13.61 21.98
C VAL A 485 23.78 -12.57 22.12
N SER A 486 25.03 -12.98 21.87
CA SER A 486 26.19 -12.09 21.82
C SER A 486 26.50 -11.60 20.40
N ASP A 487 27.32 -10.55 20.28
CA ASP A 487 27.82 -10.08 18.99
C ASP A 487 28.60 -11.16 18.23
N GLY A 488 29.42 -11.94 18.94
CA GLY A 488 30.18 -13.04 18.34
C GLY A 488 29.28 -14.12 17.72
N GLN A 489 28.14 -14.45 18.34
CA GLN A 489 27.18 -15.39 17.76
C GLN A 489 26.49 -14.81 16.51
N LEU A 490 26.24 -13.50 16.47
CA LEU A 490 25.69 -12.82 15.28
C LEU A 490 26.71 -12.79 14.15
N GLU A 491 27.98 -12.53 14.47
CA GLU A 491 29.08 -12.54 13.50
C GLU A 491 29.28 -13.95 12.93
N GLU A 492 29.33 -14.98 13.76
CA GLU A 492 29.40 -16.39 13.34
C GLU A 492 28.23 -16.76 12.42
N ALA A 493 27.00 -16.32 12.75
CA ALA A 493 25.81 -16.53 11.92
C ALA A 493 25.97 -15.90 10.53
N MET A 494 26.45 -14.65 10.48
CA MET A 494 26.67 -13.92 9.23
C MET A 494 27.81 -14.50 8.41
N GLU A 495 28.92 -14.91 9.05
CA GLU A 495 30.02 -15.58 8.37
C GLU A 495 29.61 -16.92 7.77
N MET A 496 28.83 -17.72 8.50
CA MET A 496 28.29 -18.98 8.01
C MET A 496 27.41 -18.73 6.78
N LEU A 497 26.54 -17.72 6.84
CA LEU A 497 25.69 -17.34 5.72
C LEU A 497 26.52 -16.83 4.52
N LEU A 498 27.56 -16.03 4.77
CA LEU A 498 28.45 -15.54 3.72
C LEU A 498 29.22 -16.67 3.02
N LYS A 499 29.80 -17.60 3.79
CA LYS A 499 30.50 -18.78 3.24
C LYS A 499 29.57 -19.62 2.38
N SER A 500 28.34 -19.83 2.84
CA SER A 500 27.30 -20.55 2.09
C SER A 500 26.92 -19.81 0.79
N LEU A 501 26.74 -18.49 0.82
CA LEU A 501 26.49 -17.67 -0.38
C LEU A 501 27.65 -17.70 -1.37
N GLN A 502 28.89 -17.65 -0.90
CA GLN A 502 30.09 -17.75 -1.75
C GLN A 502 30.19 -19.12 -2.43
N SER A 503 29.94 -20.21 -1.69
CA SER A 503 29.84 -21.58 -2.23
C SER A 503 28.78 -21.69 -3.34
N MET A 504 27.57 -21.15 -3.08
CA MET A 504 26.51 -21.12 -4.08
C MET A 504 26.90 -20.27 -5.30
N ASN A 505 27.50 -19.09 -5.08
CA ASN A 505 27.93 -18.20 -6.16
C ASN A 505 28.99 -18.85 -7.07
N GLU A 506 29.96 -19.56 -6.50
CA GLU A 506 30.95 -20.33 -7.25
C GLU A 506 30.31 -21.45 -8.06
N THR A 507 29.36 -22.18 -7.46
CA THR A 507 28.61 -23.24 -8.14
C THR A 507 27.82 -22.69 -9.33
N PHE A 508 27.07 -21.60 -9.14
CA PHE A 508 26.36 -20.93 -10.23
C PHE A 508 27.32 -20.42 -11.32
N LYS A 509 28.49 -19.89 -10.95
CA LYS A 509 29.48 -19.41 -11.91
C LYS A 509 30.03 -20.55 -12.79
N VAL A 510 30.42 -21.67 -12.19
CA VAL A 510 30.88 -22.85 -12.93
C VAL A 510 29.79 -23.31 -13.89
N LEU A 511 28.54 -23.40 -13.42
CA LEU A 511 27.41 -23.81 -14.24
C LEU A 511 27.12 -22.85 -15.38
N TYR A 512 27.24 -21.55 -15.14
CA TYR A 512 27.08 -20.54 -16.19
C TYR A 512 28.14 -20.67 -17.27
N ASP A 513 29.37 -21.00 -16.90
CA ASP A 513 30.47 -21.20 -17.85
C ASP A 513 30.29 -22.52 -18.65
N THR A 514 29.68 -23.55 -18.06
CA THR A 514 29.46 -24.86 -18.72
C THR A 514 28.14 -24.97 -19.48
N ASP A 515 27.07 -24.34 -19.01
CA ASP A 515 25.72 -24.44 -19.56
C ASP A 515 24.96 -23.10 -19.45
N LYS A 516 25.20 -22.23 -20.44
CA LYS A 516 24.50 -20.94 -20.53
C LYS A 516 23.02 -21.08 -20.85
N ALA A 517 22.58 -22.19 -21.43
CA ALA A 517 21.19 -22.38 -21.83
C ALA A 517 20.29 -22.49 -20.58
N LEU A 518 20.77 -23.19 -19.54
CA LEU A 518 20.08 -23.29 -18.25
C LEU A 518 19.75 -21.91 -17.62
N PHE A 519 20.61 -20.91 -17.84
CA PHE A 519 20.43 -19.55 -17.30
C PHE A 519 19.45 -18.69 -18.11
N LEU A 520 19.13 -19.13 -19.33
CA LEU A 520 18.10 -18.53 -20.17
C LEU A 520 16.76 -19.27 -20.06
N GLU A 521 16.73 -20.43 -19.38
CA GLU A 521 15.53 -21.25 -19.25
C GLU A 521 14.53 -20.66 -18.25
N HIS A 522 13.31 -20.39 -18.74
CA HIS A 522 12.19 -19.90 -17.93
C HIS A 522 11.37 -21.02 -17.28
N ASN A 523 11.44 -22.25 -17.82
CA ASN A 523 10.71 -23.39 -17.29
C ASN A 523 11.21 -23.74 -15.87
N PRO A 524 10.39 -23.56 -14.82
CA PRO A 524 10.82 -23.78 -13.46
C PRO A 524 10.97 -25.26 -13.09
N HIS A 525 10.50 -26.18 -13.96
CA HIS A 525 10.49 -27.65 -13.78
C HIS A 525 11.49 -28.38 -14.67
N SER A 526 12.50 -27.68 -15.20
CA SER A 526 13.59 -28.33 -15.92
C SER A 526 14.31 -29.32 -15.02
N GLU A 527 14.52 -30.56 -15.50
CA GLU A 527 15.19 -31.61 -14.71
C GLU A 527 16.59 -31.18 -14.27
N ALA A 528 17.34 -30.52 -15.17
CA ALA A 528 18.67 -29.97 -14.87
C ALA A 528 18.61 -28.88 -13.80
N LEU A 529 17.57 -28.04 -13.82
CA LEU A 529 17.38 -27.03 -12.79
C LEU A 529 17.00 -27.66 -11.45
N GLU A 530 16.08 -28.63 -11.42
CA GLU A 530 15.70 -29.30 -10.19
C GLU A 530 16.87 -30.07 -9.55
N GLU A 531 17.71 -30.71 -10.35
CA GLU A 531 18.94 -31.36 -9.89
C GLU A 531 19.89 -30.35 -9.27
N LEU A 532 20.09 -29.18 -9.90
CA LEU A 532 20.85 -28.09 -9.33
C LEU A 532 20.26 -27.60 -8.00
N LEU A 533 18.96 -27.29 -7.94
CA LEU A 533 18.36 -26.74 -6.73
C LEU A 533 18.46 -27.72 -5.55
N LYS A 534 18.42 -29.04 -5.80
CA LYS A 534 18.64 -30.07 -4.78
C LYS A 534 20.03 -29.99 -4.14
N THR A 535 21.06 -29.58 -4.86
CA THR A 535 22.42 -29.45 -4.28
C THR A 535 22.50 -28.32 -3.24
N PHE A 536 21.60 -27.34 -3.32
CA PHE A 536 21.57 -26.20 -2.42
C PHE A 536 20.60 -26.35 -1.24
N GLN A 537 19.69 -27.33 -1.24
CA GLN A 537 18.61 -27.39 -0.24
C GLN A 537 19.10 -27.41 1.22
N ASP A 538 20.30 -27.96 1.46
CA ASP A 538 20.90 -28.04 2.78
C ASP A 538 21.78 -26.83 3.14
N GLU A 539 22.11 -25.97 2.18
CA GLU A 539 22.90 -24.76 2.38
C GLU A 539 22.17 -23.78 3.33
N PRO A 540 22.85 -23.22 4.34
CA PRO A 540 22.27 -22.20 5.21
C PRO A 540 21.67 -21.02 4.42
N ALA A 541 22.33 -20.57 3.36
CA ALA A 541 21.85 -19.49 2.51
C ALA A 541 20.56 -19.81 1.74
N TRP A 542 20.35 -21.10 1.41
CA TRP A 542 19.11 -21.54 0.80
C TRP A 542 17.93 -21.32 1.74
N LYS A 543 18.02 -21.85 2.96
CA LYS A 543 16.97 -21.77 3.99
C LYS A 543 16.72 -20.33 4.45
N ALA A 544 17.79 -19.55 4.60
CA ALA A 544 17.71 -18.17 5.08
C ALA A 544 17.08 -17.20 4.06
N VAL A 545 17.35 -17.41 2.77
CA VAL A 545 17.00 -16.42 1.73
C VAL A 545 16.52 -17.06 0.43
N VAL A 546 17.33 -17.91 -0.20
CA VAL A 546 17.14 -18.25 -1.63
C VAL A 546 15.87 -19.07 -1.90
N GLU A 547 15.45 -19.91 -0.95
CA GLU A 547 14.24 -20.74 -1.08
C GLU A 547 12.98 -19.91 -1.34
N GLU A 548 12.82 -18.80 -0.61
CA GLU A 548 11.64 -17.93 -0.76
C GLU A 548 11.58 -17.27 -2.14
N PHE A 549 12.74 -16.85 -2.66
CA PHE A 549 12.86 -16.32 -4.02
C PHE A 549 12.57 -17.39 -5.07
N SER A 550 13.07 -18.62 -4.86
CA SER A 550 12.83 -19.76 -5.75
C SER A 550 11.34 -20.12 -5.83
N ARG A 551 10.67 -20.23 -4.68
CA ARG A 551 9.23 -20.50 -4.61
C ARG A 551 8.44 -19.39 -5.28
N THR A 552 8.72 -18.13 -4.94
CA THR A 552 7.97 -17.00 -5.51
C THR A 552 8.18 -16.88 -7.02
N TYR A 553 9.39 -17.13 -7.53
CA TYR A 553 9.64 -17.18 -8.97
C TYR A 553 8.83 -18.30 -9.64
N GLN A 554 8.75 -19.47 -9.00
CA GLN A 554 7.96 -20.58 -9.53
C GLN A 554 6.48 -20.25 -9.54
N ASP A 555 5.92 -19.81 -8.41
CA ASP A 555 4.54 -19.36 -8.29
C ASP A 555 4.23 -18.29 -9.34
N PHE A 556 5.19 -17.41 -9.62
CA PHE A 556 5.08 -16.39 -10.65
C PHE A 556 4.94 -16.99 -12.05
N ILE A 557 5.87 -17.85 -12.48
CA ILE A 557 5.83 -18.44 -13.81
C ILE A 557 4.58 -19.30 -14.00
N GLU A 558 4.20 -20.09 -12.99
CA GLU A 558 3.00 -20.95 -13.04
C GLU A 558 1.69 -20.15 -13.19
N THR A 559 1.71 -18.85 -12.86
CA THR A 559 0.53 -17.97 -13.00
C THR A 559 0.43 -17.28 -14.35
N LEU A 560 1.51 -17.24 -15.13
CA LEU A 560 1.51 -16.66 -16.48
C LEU A 560 0.94 -17.67 -17.47
N ASP A 561 -0.07 -17.27 -18.25
CA ASP A 561 -0.47 -18.06 -19.40
C ASP A 561 0.49 -17.88 -20.60
N GLU A 562 0.36 -18.72 -21.62
CA GLU A 562 1.23 -18.65 -22.82
C GLU A 562 1.20 -17.26 -23.49
N SER A 563 0.07 -16.56 -23.43
CA SER A 563 -0.07 -15.23 -24.00
C SER A 563 0.57 -14.14 -23.14
N ASP A 564 0.57 -14.30 -21.82
CA ASP A 564 1.23 -13.40 -20.87
C ASP A 564 2.74 -13.46 -20.97
N GLN A 565 3.30 -14.66 -21.18
CA GLN A 565 4.74 -14.83 -21.39
C GLN A 565 5.23 -14.02 -22.61
N GLU A 566 4.41 -13.95 -23.68
CA GLU A 566 4.73 -13.24 -24.91
C GLU A 566 4.37 -11.75 -24.90
N THR A 567 3.55 -11.27 -23.98
CA THR A 567 3.02 -9.89 -24.01
C THR A 567 3.38 -9.06 -22.79
N SER A 568 3.54 -9.67 -21.61
CA SER A 568 3.89 -8.97 -20.37
C SER A 568 5.32 -8.44 -20.40
N PRO A 569 5.54 -7.12 -20.24
CA PRO A 569 6.88 -6.56 -20.10
C PRO A 569 7.64 -7.12 -18.88
N ALA A 570 6.93 -7.50 -17.81
CA ALA A 570 7.55 -8.12 -16.64
C ALA A 570 8.05 -9.53 -16.94
N ALA A 571 7.26 -10.35 -17.64
CA ALA A 571 7.67 -11.68 -18.07
C ALA A 571 8.83 -11.63 -19.08
N LYS A 572 8.77 -10.70 -20.05
CA LYS A 572 9.83 -10.53 -21.07
C LYS A 572 11.20 -10.15 -20.52
N ASN A 573 11.20 -9.36 -19.44
CA ASN A 573 12.43 -8.89 -18.82
C ASN A 573 12.89 -9.80 -17.67
N LEU A 574 12.12 -10.86 -17.36
CA LEU A 574 12.48 -11.79 -16.32
C LEU A 574 13.64 -12.69 -16.81
N PRO A 575 14.77 -12.76 -16.08
CA PRO A 575 15.83 -13.70 -16.41
C PRO A 575 15.37 -15.14 -16.13
N GLY A 576 15.99 -16.13 -16.77
CA GLY A 576 15.73 -17.54 -16.47
C GLY A 576 15.96 -17.86 -14.98
N LYS A 577 15.31 -18.91 -14.46
CA LYS A 577 15.24 -19.15 -13.00
C LYS A 577 16.63 -19.28 -12.36
N ALA A 578 17.57 -19.97 -13.00
CA ALA A 578 18.94 -20.07 -12.52
C ALA A 578 19.64 -18.71 -12.45
N GLN A 579 19.49 -17.87 -13.49
CA GLN A 579 20.07 -16.52 -13.52
C GLN A 579 19.42 -15.61 -12.48
N PHE A 580 18.11 -15.71 -12.28
CA PHE A 580 17.38 -14.99 -11.24
C PHE A 580 17.93 -15.32 -9.85
N LEU A 581 18.03 -16.60 -9.50
CA LEU A 581 18.55 -17.03 -8.21
C LEU A 581 20.03 -16.68 -8.03
N TRP A 582 20.82 -16.75 -9.09
CA TRP A 582 22.21 -16.30 -9.03
C TRP A 582 22.33 -14.80 -8.72
N ASN A 583 21.45 -13.97 -9.31
CA ASN A 583 21.40 -12.54 -8.99
C ASN A 583 21.01 -12.30 -7.52
N VAL A 584 20.08 -13.08 -6.98
CA VAL A 584 19.73 -13.06 -5.54
C VAL A 584 20.98 -13.36 -4.71
N VAL A 585 21.64 -14.49 -4.95
CA VAL A 585 22.85 -14.92 -4.21
C VAL A 585 23.90 -13.82 -4.21
N ARG A 586 24.26 -13.29 -5.39
CA ARG A 586 25.28 -12.24 -5.53
C ARG A 586 24.91 -10.95 -4.81
N LEU A 587 23.64 -10.54 -4.83
CA LEU A 587 23.20 -9.35 -4.11
C LEU A 587 23.32 -9.56 -2.60
N GLN A 588 22.89 -10.71 -2.08
CA GLN A 588 22.95 -11.02 -0.66
C GLN A 588 24.39 -11.11 -0.17
N GLU A 589 25.27 -11.77 -0.93
CA GLU A 589 26.71 -11.84 -0.68
C GLU A 589 27.29 -10.42 -0.52
N GLN A 590 27.07 -9.54 -1.51
CA GLN A 590 27.54 -8.15 -1.45
C GLN A 590 27.00 -7.37 -0.23
N LEU A 591 25.72 -7.57 0.10
CA LEU A 591 25.10 -6.89 1.24
C LEU A 591 25.68 -7.36 2.57
N ILE A 592 25.89 -8.66 2.75
CA ILE A 592 26.44 -9.25 3.97
C ILE A 592 27.92 -8.89 4.11
N GLU A 593 28.72 -9.05 3.05
CA GLU A 593 30.14 -8.64 3.05
C GLU A 593 30.32 -7.16 3.43
N ARG A 594 29.46 -6.29 2.87
CA ARG A 594 29.50 -4.87 3.19
C ARG A 594 29.16 -4.60 4.66
N ASN A 595 28.20 -5.33 5.23
CA ASN A 595 27.78 -5.11 6.62
C ASN A 595 28.70 -5.79 7.64
N LEU A 596 29.36 -6.91 7.30
CA LEU A 596 30.42 -7.51 8.14
C LEU A 596 31.56 -6.51 8.39
N LYS A 597 31.93 -5.71 7.39
CA LYS A 597 32.92 -4.61 7.54
C LYS A 597 32.47 -3.48 8.49
N ILE A 598 31.19 -3.45 8.86
CA ILE A 598 30.59 -2.41 9.72
C ILE A 598 30.49 -2.89 11.18
N PHE A 599 30.74 -4.18 11.47
CA PHE A 599 30.94 -4.62 12.85
C PHE A 599 32.19 -3.90 13.37
N PRO A 600 32.05 -3.00 14.35
CA PRO A 600 33.21 -2.27 14.83
C PRO A 600 34.10 -3.25 15.60
N GLU A 601 35.37 -3.37 15.20
CA GLU A 601 36.40 -4.07 15.98
C GLU A 601 36.57 -3.47 17.37
N GLU A 602 36.14 -2.21 17.61
CA GLU A 602 36.22 -1.57 18.93
C GLU A 602 35.07 -0.55 19.11
N ALA A 603 34.12 -0.84 20.00
CA ALA A 603 33.18 0.19 20.48
C ALA A 603 32.59 -0.14 21.85
N PHE A 604 33.39 -0.07 22.92
CA PHE A 604 32.81 0.13 24.25
C PHE A 604 33.68 1.07 25.09
N GLU A 605 32.98 1.85 25.92
CA GLU A 605 33.45 2.75 26.97
C GLU A 605 33.61 4.23 26.55
N ASN A 606 32.72 5.08 27.08
CA ASN A 606 32.89 6.54 27.31
C ASN A 606 32.04 7.55 26.51
N ALA A 607 30.97 7.16 25.81
CA ALA A 607 30.00 8.16 25.36
C ALA A 607 29.28 8.82 26.56
N PRO A 608 29.32 10.14 26.73
CA PRO A 608 28.62 10.80 27.84
C PRO A 608 27.10 10.63 27.68
N PRO A 609 26.37 10.27 28.75
CA PRO A 609 24.92 10.16 28.67
C PRO A 609 24.32 11.53 28.31
N PRO A 610 23.33 11.58 27.40
CA PRO A 610 22.62 12.82 27.11
C PRO A 610 22.04 13.39 28.42
N LYS A 611 22.16 14.70 28.63
CA LYS A 611 21.48 15.39 29.75
C LYS A 611 20.00 15.51 29.42
N LEU A 612 19.25 14.44 29.66
CA LEU A 612 17.82 14.39 29.43
C LEU A 612 17.05 15.20 30.50
N PRO A 613 15.88 15.78 30.17
CA PRO A 613 14.98 16.35 31.17
C PRO A 613 14.63 15.32 32.25
N LYS A 614 14.25 15.80 33.44
CA LYS A 614 13.60 14.91 34.41
C LYS A 614 12.28 14.39 33.81
N LYS A 615 12.03 13.11 34.04
CA LYS A 615 10.85 12.38 33.55
C LYS A 615 9.55 13.15 33.86
N GLY A 616 8.85 13.58 32.80
CA GLY A 616 7.58 14.32 32.89
C GLY A 616 7.68 15.85 32.81
N GLU A 617 8.88 16.42 32.70
CA GLU A 617 9.09 17.86 32.48
C GLU A 617 9.36 18.17 31.00
N LEU A 618 8.85 19.31 30.52
CA LEU A 618 9.16 19.82 29.19
C LEU A 618 10.59 20.38 29.18
N TYR A 619 11.43 19.92 28.26
CA TYR A 619 12.82 20.37 28.19
C TYR A 619 12.95 21.78 27.57
N HIS A 620 13.84 22.59 28.12
CA HIS A 620 14.19 23.91 27.62
C HIS A 620 15.72 24.03 27.58
N GLY A 621 16.29 24.18 26.38
CA GLY A 621 17.73 24.23 26.13
C GLY A 621 18.16 23.31 25.00
N THR A 622 19.47 23.07 24.90
CA THR A 622 20.07 22.21 23.87
C THR A 622 20.28 20.79 24.37
N LEU A 623 19.86 19.78 23.61
CA LEU A 623 20.19 18.37 23.83
C LEU A 623 21.30 17.95 22.88
N GLU A 624 22.25 17.18 23.41
CA GLU A 624 23.31 16.53 22.62
C GLU A 624 23.23 15.02 22.83
N PHE A 625 23.24 14.28 21.72
CA PHE A 625 23.28 12.84 21.67
C PHE A 625 24.59 12.42 21.00
N TYR A 626 25.16 11.32 21.46
CA TYR A 626 26.43 10.80 20.97
C TYR A 626 26.27 9.38 20.43
N TRP A 627 27.12 9.01 19.48
CA TRP A 627 27.32 7.63 19.07
C TRP A 627 27.98 6.84 20.21
N PRO A 628 27.89 5.50 20.24
CA PRO A 628 28.58 4.68 21.25
C PRO A 628 30.09 4.97 21.37
N ALA A 629 30.74 5.31 20.25
CA ALA A 629 32.15 5.71 20.19
C ALA A 629 32.44 7.16 20.66
N GLY A 630 31.43 7.87 21.18
CA GLY A 630 31.57 9.23 21.75
C GLY A 630 31.48 10.39 20.74
N ALA A 631 31.48 10.14 19.43
CA ALA A 631 31.25 11.18 18.42
C ALA A 631 29.84 11.79 18.55
N LEU A 632 29.69 13.10 18.30
CA LEU A 632 28.39 13.76 18.30
C LEU A 632 27.48 13.11 17.25
N ARG A 633 26.23 12.82 17.61
CA ARG A 633 25.21 12.18 16.76
C ARG A 633 24.09 13.14 16.40
N ARG A 634 23.56 13.86 17.39
CA ARG A 634 22.53 14.89 17.19
C ARG A 634 22.71 16.02 18.19
N LYS A 635 22.40 17.24 17.78
CA LYS A 635 22.34 18.44 18.62
C LYS A 635 21.07 19.18 18.27
N LEU A 636 20.18 19.36 19.23
CA LEU A 636 18.87 19.95 18.97
C LEU A 636 18.47 20.95 20.06
N ASP A 637 17.93 22.09 19.64
CA ASP A 637 17.42 23.13 20.52
C ASP A 637 15.92 22.96 20.77
N LEU A 638 15.53 22.95 22.04
CA LEU A 638 14.14 22.87 22.48
C LEU A 638 13.76 24.07 23.34
N LYS A 639 12.50 24.49 23.20
CA LYS A 639 11.82 25.44 24.07
C LYS A 639 10.47 24.87 24.46
N GLU A 640 10.24 24.68 25.77
CA GLU A 640 9.01 24.06 26.28
C GLU A 640 8.69 22.70 25.61
N GLY A 641 9.72 21.88 25.37
CA GLY A 641 9.60 20.56 24.76
C GLY A 641 9.39 20.55 23.24
N LYS A 642 9.35 21.72 22.59
CA LYS A 642 9.22 21.87 21.13
C LYS A 642 10.52 22.30 20.50
N ARG A 643 10.80 21.88 19.25
CA ARG A 643 11.98 22.34 18.49
C ARG A 643 11.88 23.84 18.25
N ASP A 644 12.86 24.58 18.74
CA ASP A 644 12.96 26.04 18.62
C ASP A 644 14.44 26.42 18.64
N GLY A 645 15.00 26.66 17.46
CA GLY A 645 16.45 26.78 17.23
C GLY A 645 16.96 25.75 16.21
N LYS A 646 18.23 25.35 16.32
CA LYS A 646 18.87 24.44 15.37
C LYS A 646 18.64 22.97 15.74
N ASP A 647 18.58 22.12 14.72
CA ASP A 647 18.59 20.66 14.83
C ASP A 647 19.60 20.11 13.80
N GLN A 648 20.64 19.46 14.30
CA GLN A 648 21.81 19.05 13.53
C GLN A 648 22.14 17.59 13.80
N PHE A 649 22.62 16.87 12.77
CA PHE A 649 22.95 15.45 12.84
C PHE A 649 24.31 15.17 12.21
N TRP A 650 25.03 14.23 12.80
CA TRP A 650 26.35 13.81 12.35
C TRP A 650 26.42 12.29 12.22
N ASN A 651 27.16 11.80 11.22
CA ASN A 651 27.45 10.38 11.06
C ASN A 651 28.50 9.88 12.07
N ARG A 652 28.81 8.58 12.05
CA ARG A 652 29.81 7.98 12.95
C ARG A 652 31.23 8.53 12.76
N ALA A 653 31.54 9.08 11.59
CA ALA A 653 32.82 9.73 11.29
C ALA A 653 32.86 11.21 11.75
N GLY A 654 31.79 11.72 12.36
CA GLY A 654 31.70 13.10 12.85
C GLY A 654 31.40 14.13 11.76
N GLN A 655 30.96 13.71 10.57
CA GLN A 655 30.58 14.61 9.49
C GLN A 655 29.09 14.97 9.58
N LEU A 656 28.76 16.25 9.38
CA LEU A 656 27.38 16.73 9.40
C LEU A 656 26.61 16.13 8.22
N ILE A 657 25.48 15.48 8.50
CA ILE A 657 24.61 14.84 7.50
C ILE A 657 23.26 15.55 7.35
N MET A 658 22.85 16.35 8.35
CA MET A 658 21.65 17.18 8.27
C MET A 658 21.75 18.40 9.19
N GLU A 659 21.21 19.53 8.74
CA GLU A 659 20.93 20.71 9.58
C GLU A 659 19.60 21.34 9.17
N ALA A 660 18.79 21.74 10.14
CA ALA A 660 17.56 22.51 9.93
C ALA A 660 17.31 23.48 11.11
N THR A 661 16.57 24.55 10.85
CA THR A 661 16.12 25.50 11.89
C THR A 661 14.62 25.38 12.10
N TYR A 662 14.19 25.44 13.37
CA TYR A 662 12.80 25.29 13.76
C TYR A 662 12.32 26.46 14.63
N LYS A 663 11.01 26.71 14.59
CA LYS A 663 10.30 27.62 15.49
C LYS A 663 8.97 26.98 15.89
N ASN A 664 8.82 26.63 17.18
CA ASN A 664 7.65 25.90 17.70
C ASN A 664 7.31 24.64 16.89
N ASP A 665 8.30 23.76 16.67
CA ASP A 665 8.23 22.54 15.84
C ASP A 665 8.03 22.73 14.33
N LEU A 666 7.85 23.97 13.86
CA LEU A 666 7.75 24.28 12.43
C LEU A 666 9.13 24.55 11.85
N PRO A 667 9.54 23.89 10.75
CA PRO A 667 10.78 24.23 10.06
C PRO A 667 10.68 25.64 9.49
N VAL A 668 11.76 26.42 9.56
CA VAL A 668 11.83 27.78 9.03
C VAL A 668 13.19 27.99 8.33
N GLY A 669 13.19 28.73 7.22
CA GLY A 669 14.41 28.99 6.47
C GLY A 669 14.90 27.76 5.69
N VAL A 670 16.20 27.48 5.70
CA VAL A 670 16.80 26.41 4.89
C VAL A 670 17.08 25.18 5.75
N ALA A 671 16.64 24.02 5.27
CA ALA A 671 17.06 22.71 5.75
C ALA A 671 18.01 22.07 4.72
N SER A 672 19.17 21.59 5.16
CA SER A 672 20.21 21.04 4.30
C SER A 672 20.53 19.60 4.68
N GLY A 673 20.68 18.73 3.69
CA GLY A 673 21.10 17.33 3.83
C GLY A 673 22.38 17.06 3.06
N TYR A 674 23.29 16.29 3.66
CA TYR A 674 24.60 15.98 3.12
C TYR A 674 24.78 14.47 2.97
N THR A 675 25.60 14.07 2.00
CA THR A 675 26.09 12.69 1.85
C THR A 675 27.04 12.30 2.98
N ASP A 676 27.33 11.01 3.15
CA ASP A 676 28.36 10.53 4.09
C ASP A 676 29.75 11.12 3.82
N GLY A 677 30.04 11.61 2.61
CA GLY A 677 31.28 12.33 2.31
C GLY A 677 31.26 13.82 2.70
N GLY A 678 30.20 14.30 3.37
CA GLY A 678 30.00 15.70 3.75
C GLY A 678 29.60 16.62 2.59
N ARG A 679 29.30 16.08 1.40
CA ARG A 679 28.86 16.90 0.25
C ARG A 679 27.37 17.18 0.33
N LEU A 680 26.97 18.43 0.07
CA LEU A 680 25.57 18.84 -0.01
C LEU A 680 24.84 18.00 -1.07
N HIS A 681 23.73 17.39 -0.67
CA HIS A 681 22.91 16.54 -1.55
C HIS A 681 21.49 17.08 -1.71
N LYS A 682 20.96 17.80 -0.71
CA LYS A 682 19.60 18.32 -0.74
C LYS A 682 19.47 19.60 0.07
N GLU A 683 18.67 20.54 -0.42
CA GLU A 683 18.17 21.67 0.35
C GLU A 683 16.66 21.80 0.19
N VAL A 684 15.98 22.20 1.26
CA VAL A 684 14.56 22.55 1.24
C VAL A 684 14.40 23.89 1.93
N ILE A 685 13.69 24.81 1.28
CA ILE A 685 13.48 26.18 1.74
C ILE A 685 12.04 26.32 2.23
N TYR A 686 11.87 26.89 3.42
CA TYR A 686 10.61 27.04 4.13
C TYR A 686 10.27 28.50 4.40
N ASP A 687 8.97 28.81 4.39
CA ASP A 687 8.46 30.07 4.93
C ASP A 687 8.30 30.03 6.46
N ASP A 688 7.90 31.16 7.07
CA ASP A 688 7.69 31.28 8.52
C ASP A 688 6.52 30.43 9.06
N LYS A 689 5.71 29.84 8.17
CA LYS A 689 4.60 28.95 8.51
C LYS A 689 4.98 27.47 8.35
N GLY A 690 6.21 27.17 7.91
CA GLY A 690 6.69 25.82 7.66
C GLY A 690 6.15 25.22 6.36
N GLU A 691 5.72 26.05 5.41
CA GLU A 691 5.35 25.63 4.06
C GLU A 691 6.57 25.64 3.14
N VAL A 692 6.65 24.66 2.25
CA VAL A 692 7.79 24.48 1.34
C VAL A 692 7.72 25.50 0.21
N LEU A 693 8.78 26.31 0.08
CA LEU A 693 8.98 27.28 -0.98
C LEU A 693 9.74 26.68 -2.17
N GLU A 694 10.79 25.89 -1.91
CA GLU A 694 11.67 25.35 -2.95
C GLU A 694 12.39 24.08 -2.45
N VAL A 695 12.68 23.14 -3.36
CA VAL A 695 13.54 21.97 -3.11
C VAL A 695 14.68 21.94 -4.13
N LYS A 696 15.91 21.80 -3.67
CA LYS A 696 17.11 21.64 -4.50
C LYS A 696 17.75 20.29 -4.21
N THR A 697 18.17 19.57 -5.25
CA THR A 697 18.88 18.29 -5.11
C THR A 697 20.18 18.37 -5.91
N TYR A 698 21.26 17.81 -5.39
CA TYR A 698 22.61 17.92 -5.96
C TYR A 698 23.18 16.52 -6.23
N ASN A 699 23.95 16.38 -7.31
CA ASN A 699 24.63 15.14 -7.65
C ASN A 699 25.92 14.98 -6.81
N LEU A 700 26.61 13.85 -6.98
CA LEU A 700 27.85 13.58 -6.25
C LEU A 700 28.99 14.55 -6.60
N SER A 701 28.93 15.25 -7.74
CA SER A 701 29.85 16.35 -8.10
C SER A 701 29.48 17.70 -7.48
N GLY A 702 28.35 17.80 -6.77
CA GLY A 702 27.86 19.05 -6.17
C GLY A 702 27.12 19.96 -7.14
N GLU A 703 26.80 19.48 -8.34
CA GLU A 703 26.02 20.21 -9.32
C GLU A 703 24.53 19.99 -9.03
N LEU A 704 23.75 21.06 -9.14
CA LEU A 704 22.30 20.99 -9.01
C LEU A 704 21.75 20.00 -10.06
N ILE A 705 21.10 18.94 -9.59
CA ILE A 705 20.32 18.05 -10.44
C ILE A 705 19.07 18.82 -10.82
N PRO A 706 18.88 19.15 -12.12
CA PRO A 706 17.61 19.70 -12.58
C PRO A 706 16.52 18.68 -12.27
N GLU A 707 15.46 19.13 -11.61
CA GLU A 707 14.36 18.31 -11.10
C GLU A 707 13.90 17.29 -12.16
N LYS A 708 14.19 15.99 -11.95
CA LYS A 708 13.86 14.93 -12.93
C LYS A 708 12.43 14.42 -12.73
N LYS A 709 11.50 15.33 -12.95
CA LYS A 709 10.22 15.22 -13.67
C LYS A 709 9.52 16.54 -13.37
N SER A 710 9.72 17.51 -14.26
CA SER A 710 9.24 18.87 -14.06
C SER A 710 7.72 18.86 -13.81
N TYR A 711 7.24 19.67 -12.86
CA TYR A 711 5.81 20.01 -12.73
C TYR A 711 5.16 20.32 -14.11
N HIS A 712 5.95 20.85 -15.05
CA HIS A 712 5.56 21.12 -16.43
C HIS A 712 5.49 19.88 -17.34
N GLU A 713 6.29 18.83 -17.11
CA GLU A 713 6.16 17.52 -17.80
C GLU A 713 4.89 16.80 -17.34
N ALA A 714 4.58 16.81 -16.03
CA ALA A 714 3.35 16.24 -15.51
C ALA A 714 2.11 16.97 -16.05
N LEU A 715 2.18 18.30 -16.21
CA LEU A 715 1.14 19.11 -16.85
C LEU A 715 1.03 18.85 -18.36
N GLY A 716 2.15 18.68 -19.07
CA GLY A 716 2.17 18.32 -20.49
C GLY A 716 1.57 16.93 -20.75
N GLU A 717 1.90 15.95 -19.91
CA GLU A 717 1.35 14.59 -19.96
C GLU A 717 -0.16 14.59 -19.60
N GLN A 718 -0.57 15.37 -18.59
CA GLN A 718 -1.99 15.58 -18.29
C GLN A 718 -2.74 16.31 -19.42
N ALA A 719 -2.13 17.28 -20.08
CA ALA A 719 -2.73 18.01 -21.19
C ALA A 719 -2.83 17.15 -22.47
N ASP A 720 -1.86 16.30 -22.74
CA ASP A 720 -1.91 15.33 -23.84
C ASP A 720 -2.99 14.28 -23.56
N ASN A 721 -3.05 13.76 -22.34
CA ASN A 721 -4.11 12.83 -21.92
C ASN A 721 -5.50 13.47 -21.99
N LEU A 722 -5.63 14.74 -21.57
CA LEU A 722 -6.87 15.51 -21.69
C LEU A 722 -7.20 15.79 -23.15
N GLY A 723 -6.23 16.16 -23.99
CA GLY A 723 -6.42 16.36 -25.43
C GLY A 723 -6.87 15.09 -26.15
N ILE A 724 -6.32 13.93 -25.79
CA ILE A 724 -6.74 12.61 -26.27
C ILE A 724 -8.18 12.29 -25.82
N SER A 725 -8.48 12.53 -24.54
CA SER A 725 -9.82 12.32 -23.96
C SER A 725 -10.88 13.22 -24.60
N LEU A 726 -10.58 14.52 -24.75
CA LEU A 726 -11.44 15.51 -25.40
C LEU A 726 -11.64 15.19 -26.88
N GLU A 727 -10.62 14.70 -27.58
CA GLU A 727 -10.74 14.28 -28.98
C GLU A 727 -11.59 13.02 -29.14
N SER A 728 -11.47 12.07 -28.21
CA SER A 728 -12.36 10.90 -28.13
C SER A 728 -13.82 11.34 -27.89
N MET A 729 -14.04 12.28 -26.97
CA MET A 729 -15.37 12.85 -26.71
C MET A 729 -15.90 13.64 -27.91
N TYR A 730 -15.07 14.41 -28.60
CA TYR A 730 -15.42 15.12 -29.82
C TYR A 730 -15.84 14.16 -30.95
N ARG A 731 -15.08 13.08 -31.18
CA ARG A 731 -15.44 12.04 -32.16
C ARG A 731 -16.76 11.36 -31.82
N THR A 732 -17.04 11.20 -30.53
CA THR A 732 -18.31 10.67 -30.03
C THR A 732 -19.46 11.64 -30.32
N LEU A 733 -19.27 12.95 -30.06
CA LEU A 733 -20.25 14.00 -30.37
C LEU A 733 -20.52 14.14 -31.87
N GLN A 734 -19.48 14.07 -32.72
CA GLN A 734 -19.65 14.07 -34.17
C GLN A 734 -20.44 12.85 -34.67
N SER A 735 -20.18 11.68 -34.10
CA SER A 735 -20.91 10.46 -34.42
C SER A 735 -22.37 10.56 -33.99
N ALA A 736 -22.64 11.11 -32.81
CA ALA A 736 -23.99 11.35 -32.30
C ALA A 736 -24.77 12.36 -33.14
N ALA A 737 -24.16 13.51 -33.50
CA ALA A 737 -24.79 14.53 -34.34
C ALA A 737 -25.11 13.99 -35.75
N LYS A 738 -24.24 13.16 -36.34
CA LYS A 738 -24.49 12.49 -37.63
C LYS A 738 -25.61 11.44 -37.56
N ALA A 739 -25.84 10.84 -36.40
CA ALA A 739 -26.87 9.83 -36.19
C ALA A 739 -28.26 10.42 -35.91
N MET A 740 -28.38 11.76 -35.77
CA MET A 740 -29.66 12.41 -35.52
C MET A 740 -30.59 12.38 -36.76
N PRO A 741 -31.91 12.17 -36.58
CA PRO A 741 -32.87 12.11 -37.69
C PRO A 741 -33.03 13.42 -38.47
N LYS A 742 -32.74 14.57 -37.86
CA LYS A 742 -32.72 15.90 -38.49
C LYS A 742 -31.41 16.60 -38.15
N LYS A 743 -30.77 17.21 -39.16
CA LYS A 743 -29.56 18.01 -38.97
C LYS A 743 -29.90 19.32 -38.26
N ASP A 744 -29.26 19.56 -37.12
CA ASP A 744 -29.28 20.85 -36.44
C ASP A 744 -28.01 21.62 -36.77
N THR A 745 -28.16 22.71 -37.54
CA THR A 745 -27.04 23.53 -38.02
C THR A 745 -26.38 24.35 -36.92
N GLN A 746 -27.04 24.54 -35.77
CA GLN A 746 -26.47 25.23 -34.62
C GLN A 746 -25.57 24.28 -33.82
N ILE A 747 -26.02 23.04 -33.57
CA ILE A 747 -25.22 22.01 -32.91
C ILE A 747 -23.97 21.67 -33.74
N ASP A 748 -24.09 21.58 -35.07
CA ASP A 748 -22.95 21.35 -35.96
C ASP A 748 -21.91 22.50 -35.90
N LYS A 749 -22.35 23.75 -35.73
CA LYS A 749 -21.44 24.90 -35.55
C LYS A 749 -20.74 24.87 -34.19
N GLU A 750 -21.45 24.50 -33.13
CA GLU A 750 -20.88 24.39 -31.77
C GLU A 750 -19.87 23.24 -31.67
N ILE A 751 -20.18 22.08 -32.29
CA ILE A 751 -19.23 20.97 -32.45
C ILE A 751 -17.99 21.42 -33.23
N LYS A 752 -18.16 22.20 -34.31
CA LYS A 752 -17.02 22.73 -35.07
C LYS A 752 -16.15 23.68 -34.24
N SER A 753 -16.76 24.55 -33.43
CA SER A 753 -16.06 25.43 -32.49
C SER A 753 -15.20 24.64 -31.49
N LEU A 754 -15.78 23.59 -30.90
CA LEU A 754 -15.07 22.65 -30.01
C LEU A 754 -13.85 22.02 -30.68
N SER A 755 -13.94 21.70 -31.98
CA SER A 755 -12.80 21.14 -32.72
C SER A 755 -11.62 22.10 -32.80
N ASP A 756 -11.89 23.39 -32.97
CA ASP A 756 -10.85 24.40 -33.15
C ASP A 756 -10.23 24.78 -31.80
N GLU A 757 -11.01 24.77 -30.72
CA GLU A 757 -10.52 24.89 -29.34
C GLU A 757 -9.65 23.71 -28.92
N ILE A 758 -10.04 22.47 -29.24
CA ILE A 758 -9.23 21.27 -28.96
C ILE A 758 -7.89 21.30 -29.74
N LYS A 759 -7.90 21.78 -30.99
CA LYS A 759 -6.66 21.99 -31.76
C LYS A 759 -5.78 23.07 -31.12
N HIS A 760 -6.38 24.15 -30.61
CA HIS A 760 -5.65 25.20 -29.92
C HIS A 760 -5.00 24.69 -28.63
N LEU A 761 -5.72 23.89 -27.84
CA LEU A 761 -5.19 23.24 -26.63
C LEU A 761 -3.99 22.34 -26.96
N LYS A 762 -4.07 21.55 -28.04
CA LYS A 762 -2.94 20.74 -28.53
C LYS A 762 -1.75 21.58 -28.98
N SER A 763 -1.99 22.69 -29.69
CA SER A 763 -0.94 23.61 -30.10
C SER A 763 -0.24 24.25 -28.91
N LEU A 764 -0.97 24.60 -27.85
CA LEU A 764 -0.40 25.10 -26.59
C LEU A 764 0.43 24.02 -25.87
N SER A 765 -0.06 22.77 -25.82
CA SER A 765 0.71 21.63 -25.28
C SER A 765 2.02 21.43 -26.04
N GLN A 766 1.96 21.44 -27.38
CA GLN A 766 3.14 21.29 -28.22
C GLN A 766 4.11 22.48 -28.08
N LYS A 767 3.59 23.72 -27.92
CA LYS A 767 4.40 24.90 -27.64
C LYS A 767 5.12 24.78 -26.29
N LEU A 768 4.47 24.29 -25.23
CA LEU A 768 5.10 24.02 -23.94
C LEU A 768 6.22 22.97 -24.05
N GLN A 769 5.99 21.89 -24.78
CA GLN A 769 7.02 20.87 -25.04
C GLN A 769 8.23 21.44 -25.79
N THR A 770 7.99 22.38 -26.71
CA THR A 770 9.05 23.02 -27.50
C THR A 770 9.84 24.04 -26.67
N LEU A 771 9.15 24.86 -25.87
CA LEU A 771 9.77 25.78 -24.89
C LEU A 771 10.64 25.02 -23.88
N HIS A 772 10.18 23.84 -23.46
CA HIS A 772 10.95 22.96 -22.57
C HIS A 772 12.20 22.38 -23.24
N LYS A 773 12.11 21.94 -24.50
CA LYS A 773 13.27 21.47 -25.29
C LYS A 773 14.28 22.59 -25.55
N GLY A 774 13.83 23.82 -25.75
CA GLY A 774 14.70 25.00 -25.88
C GLY A 774 15.44 25.31 -24.58
N ALA A 775 14.75 25.25 -23.43
CA ALA A 775 15.35 25.44 -22.10
C ALA A 775 16.40 24.36 -21.75
N ALA A 776 16.27 23.16 -22.31
CA ALA A 776 17.25 22.08 -22.16
C ALA A 776 18.48 22.24 -23.07
N GLY A 777 18.39 23.06 -24.13
CA GLY A 777 19.47 23.30 -25.11
C GLY A 777 20.29 24.57 -24.83
N GLU A 778 19.72 25.59 -24.21
CA GLU A 778 20.38 26.87 -23.92
C GLU A 778 20.63 27.05 -22.40
N ILE A 779 21.58 26.30 -21.85
CA ILE A 779 22.12 26.53 -20.49
C ILE A 779 23.22 27.63 -20.51
N ALA A 780 23.20 28.51 -21.50
CA ALA A 780 24.24 29.52 -21.68
C ALA A 780 23.67 30.83 -22.26
N THR A 781 22.82 31.53 -21.52
CA THR A 781 22.66 33.01 -21.51
C THR A 781 21.42 33.41 -20.69
N GLY A 782 21.47 34.56 -20.01
CA GLY A 782 20.64 34.93 -18.85
C GLY A 782 19.15 35.26 -19.03
N ASP A 783 18.38 34.61 -19.92
CA ASP A 783 16.95 34.93 -20.18
C ASP A 783 15.90 34.02 -19.53
N LEU A 784 16.25 33.34 -18.43
CA LEU A 784 15.35 32.41 -17.70
C LEU A 784 14.05 33.04 -17.17
N LYS A 785 14.00 34.37 -16.99
CA LYS A 785 12.85 35.06 -16.38
C LYS A 785 11.70 35.30 -17.38
N GLU A 786 12.01 35.61 -18.64
CA GLU A 786 11.00 35.73 -19.71
C GLU A 786 10.45 34.35 -20.10
N MET A 787 11.31 33.34 -20.21
CA MET A 787 10.86 31.97 -20.49
C MET A 787 9.91 31.42 -19.41
N LYS A 788 10.18 31.71 -18.13
CA LYS A 788 9.28 31.33 -17.03
C LYS A 788 7.92 32.01 -17.14
N GLN A 789 7.89 33.30 -17.47
CA GLN A 789 6.64 34.04 -17.66
C GLN A 789 5.82 33.49 -18.83
N ASP A 790 6.47 33.11 -19.92
CA ASP A 790 5.81 32.51 -21.09
C ASP A 790 5.24 31.12 -20.80
N VAL A 791 5.94 30.32 -20.00
CA VAL A 791 5.45 29.02 -19.51
C VAL A 791 4.24 29.21 -18.59
N ASP A 792 4.31 30.13 -17.62
CA ASP A 792 3.20 30.40 -16.70
C ASP A 792 1.97 30.93 -17.44
N ASN A 793 2.16 31.79 -18.45
CA ASN A 793 1.09 32.29 -19.31
C ASN A 793 0.42 31.16 -20.12
N ALA A 794 1.21 30.27 -20.72
CA ALA A 794 0.69 29.13 -21.48
C ALA A 794 -0.08 28.15 -20.58
N VAL A 795 0.42 27.86 -19.36
CA VAL A 795 -0.26 27.00 -18.38
C VAL A 795 -1.61 27.59 -17.95
N ASN A 796 -1.67 28.89 -17.68
CA ASN A 796 -2.91 29.56 -17.29
C ASN A 796 -3.94 29.59 -18.43
N GLN A 797 -3.49 29.82 -19.67
CA GLN A 797 -4.35 29.74 -20.86
C GLN A 797 -4.91 28.33 -21.07
N MET A 798 -4.09 27.29 -20.88
CA MET A 798 -4.54 25.90 -20.99
C MET A 798 -5.58 25.54 -19.92
N LYS A 799 -5.39 25.96 -18.66
CA LYS A 799 -6.38 25.73 -17.59
C LYS A 799 -7.72 26.39 -17.90
N ALA A 800 -7.71 27.63 -18.41
CA ALA A 800 -8.92 28.34 -18.79
C ALA A 800 -9.63 27.65 -19.98
N LEU A 801 -8.89 27.29 -21.03
CA LEU A 801 -9.42 26.66 -22.23
C LEU A 801 -9.99 25.26 -21.94
N SER A 802 -9.31 24.45 -21.12
CA SER A 802 -9.81 23.13 -20.71
C SER A 802 -11.16 23.21 -20.00
N LYS A 803 -11.34 24.19 -19.12
CA LYS A 803 -12.59 24.40 -18.38
C LYS A 803 -13.73 24.85 -19.30
N GLU A 804 -13.42 25.69 -20.28
CA GLU A 804 -14.37 26.14 -21.31
C GLU A 804 -14.82 24.96 -22.20
N ILE A 805 -13.87 24.15 -22.69
CA ILE A 805 -14.17 22.96 -23.50
C ILE A 805 -15.03 21.97 -22.70
N GLU A 806 -14.74 21.72 -21.43
CA GLU A 806 -15.56 20.84 -20.59
C GLU A 806 -17.00 21.35 -20.44
N PHE A 807 -17.18 22.67 -20.30
CA PHE A 807 -18.50 23.28 -20.20
C PHE A 807 -19.28 23.16 -21.51
N GLN A 808 -18.65 23.51 -22.64
CA GLN A 808 -19.25 23.38 -23.96
C GLN A 808 -19.57 21.92 -24.32
N VAL A 809 -18.72 20.95 -23.97
CA VAL A 809 -19.00 19.52 -24.15
C VAL A 809 -20.23 19.09 -23.35
N LYS A 810 -20.39 19.58 -22.11
CA LYS A 810 -21.59 19.30 -21.30
C LYS A 810 -22.84 19.91 -21.91
N ASP A 811 -22.77 21.14 -22.42
CA ASP A 811 -23.91 21.82 -23.05
C ASP A 811 -24.33 21.16 -24.36
N VAL A 812 -23.39 20.83 -25.26
CA VAL A 812 -23.67 20.09 -26.49
C VAL A 812 -24.23 18.70 -26.20
N ARG A 813 -23.70 18.00 -25.18
CA ARG A 813 -24.27 16.71 -24.74
C ARG A 813 -25.71 16.84 -24.24
N LYS A 814 -26.04 17.95 -23.58
CA LYS A 814 -27.40 18.21 -23.11
C LYS A 814 -28.34 18.48 -24.28
N LYS A 815 -27.94 19.34 -25.22
CA LYS A 815 -28.71 19.65 -26.44
C LYS A 815 -28.89 18.45 -27.38
N LEU A 816 -27.93 17.51 -27.43
CA LEU A 816 -28.06 16.26 -28.19
C LEU A 816 -28.97 15.22 -27.51
N ARG A 817 -29.27 15.39 -26.20
CA ARG A 817 -30.19 14.52 -25.45
C ARG A 817 -31.62 15.02 -25.51
N GLU A 818 -31.80 16.35 -25.51
CA GLU A 818 -33.06 17.06 -25.77
C GLU A 818 -33.51 16.85 -27.21
#